data_AF-A0A1A8XZ62-F1
#
_entry.id   AF-A0A1A8XZ62-F1
#
_cell.length_a   1.000
_cell.length_b   1.000
_cell.length_c   1.000
_cell.angle_alpha   90.00
_cell.angle_beta   90.00
_cell.angle_gamma   90.00
#
_symmetry.space_group_name_H-M   'P 1'
#
loop_
_entity.id
_entity.type
_entity.pdbx_description
1 polymer ?
#
loop_
_entity_poly.entity_id
_entity_poly.type
_entity_poly.pdbx_seq_one_letter_code
_entity_poly.pdbx_strand_id
1 'polypeptide(L)'
;MTRSFDFVVVGGGLAGATAVETLRAEGAEGGILLLGAERHLPYQRPPLSKLAITAERAPPPRLILSQTRYRELDIDLALDSPVTAVDSKRQMLHTLPGKKIHYQKLLIATGASPCRLSLPGAALPGIFHLYSLTDAESIRSSAHKGQHAVVIGGSFIGLEVAASLRQRGLAVTLIERGVLLNKLHNPEMSSFFKRAFEAQGVEVIVGDAPAMFQGEAAVEAVVTQAGRTIACDMVVIGAGVSPETGFLRGSGIEVGDGIVVDRFLQTTQPNVFAAGDVANFFDPVFNRQHRIEHWDNAIKQGKLAARNMLGQRLPYDEVPYFYSQMFDLSFNLLGLFESGDEKVERGSLQAGSFAAFYLRDDVPRALFSLGRPTDETKVVELLIKHRVNLKSSKPSLSDPDYQLSHIPNQTIYILQGGGAFGGFECGAVRALEESGIRPDVVAGVSIGAFNGAIIAGNPDRAADALASFWNDISTLSPDLPDESLRQQVACGLIAMFGVPQFFRPRWFMPMLSLEQMPSHWSSLYDTTPAIKLLEKYVDFSKLKSSPVRLMVSAVDIQTSELVVFDSYVDDLTPEHIIASGSLPPGFPWTTIDGKHYWDGGIVSNSPLDLVVKRCGSAGKRVFIIDLFPGTRTALPGNLAEAMARQSEILYCERIRSDVKTRDLIRDFRKLVDEIVAEMPADTVARLRHRPRFIEMMGEDAPMTITRIVRENSEGEPSSKDYDFSRQTVDQLIESGYRMTRQALGL
;
A
#
# COMPACT_ATOMS: atom_id res chain seq x y z
N MET A 1 -18.63 -29.40 26.06
CA MET A 1 -19.45 -29.14 24.85
C MET A 1 -18.56 -28.47 23.82
N THR A 2 -18.55 -29.00 22.61
CA THR A 2 -17.82 -28.40 21.48
C THR A 2 -18.70 -27.31 20.87
N ARG A 3 -18.15 -26.11 20.66
CA ARG A 3 -18.85 -25.01 19.97
C ARG A 3 -18.22 -24.78 18.60
N SER A 4 -18.98 -24.28 17.63
CA SER A 4 -18.52 -24.01 16.27
C SER A 4 -18.81 -22.56 15.91
N PHE A 5 -17.87 -21.91 15.23
CA PHE A 5 -17.96 -20.53 14.77
C PHE A 5 -17.44 -20.42 13.33
N ASP A 6 -17.96 -19.48 12.57
CA ASP A 6 -17.47 -19.17 11.23
C ASP A 6 -16.09 -18.48 11.33
N PHE A 7 -15.96 -17.53 12.25
CA PHE A 7 -14.71 -16.80 12.49
C PHE A 7 -14.30 -16.88 13.96
N VAL A 8 -13.06 -17.30 14.20
CA VAL A 8 -12.45 -17.25 15.54
C VAL A 8 -11.21 -16.38 15.51
N VAL A 9 -11.12 -15.42 16.42
CA VAL A 9 -9.99 -14.52 16.59
C VAL A 9 -9.35 -14.79 17.95
N VAL A 10 -8.08 -15.18 17.95
CA VAL A 10 -7.29 -15.49 19.15
C VAL A 10 -6.39 -14.31 19.49
N GLY A 11 -6.71 -13.59 20.56
CA GLY A 11 -5.95 -12.44 21.04
C GLY A 11 -6.84 -11.21 21.27
N GLY A 12 -7.02 -10.85 22.55
CA GLY A 12 -7.79 -9.68 22.98
C GLY A 12 -7.03 -8.34 22.89
N GLY A 13 -6.16 -8.18 21.88
CA GLY A 13 -5.38 -6.97 21.65
C GLY A 13 -5.97 -6.06 20.55
N LEU A 14 -5.19 -5.04 20.14
CA LEU A 14 -5.53 -4.11 19.06
C LEU A 14 -5.89 -4.83 17.75
N ALA A 15 -5.02 -5.70 17.26
CA ALA A 15 -5.25 -6.45 16.02
C ALA A 15 -6.55 -7.27 16.07
N GLY A 16 -6.78 -8.03 17.15
CA GLY A 16 -7.95 -8.89 17.27
C GLY A 16 -9.27 -8.11 17.41
N ALA A 17 -9.30 -7.07 18.24
CA ALA A 17 -10.50 -6.24 18.41
C ALA A 17 -10.86 -5.47 17.12
N THR A 18 -9.86 -4.92 16.42
CA THR A 18 -10.08 -4.28 15.13
C THR A 18 -10.54 -5.27 14.06
N ALA A 19 -10.00 -6.49 14.05
CA ALA A 19 -10.41 -7.52 13.09
C ALA A 19 -11.88 -7.89 13.23
N VAL A 20 -12.39 -8.12 14.45
CA VAL A 20 -13.79 -8.51 14.64
C VAL A 20 -14.78 -7.38 14.31
N GLU A 21 -14.42 -6.12 14.60
CA GLU A 21 -15.22 -4.97 14.15
C GLU A 21 -15.22 -4.86 12.62
N THR A 22 -14.06 -5.07 11.99
CA THR A 22 -13.92 -5.00 10.53
C THR A 22 -14.69 -6.13 9.84
N LEU A 23 -14.63 -7.36 10.36
CA LEU A 23 -15.41 -8.48 9.83
C LEU A 23 -16.90 -8.11 9.74
N ARG A 24 -17.47 -7.56 10.81
CA ARG A 24 -18.88 -7.12 10.81
C ARG A 24 -19.13 -5.95 9.87
N ALA A 25 -18.24 -4.94 9.86
CA ALA A 25 -18.37 -3.79 8.98
C ALA A 25 -18.30 -4.15 7.48
N GLU A 26 -17.56 -5.20 7.13
CA GLU A 26 -17.39 -5.72 5.76
C GLU A 26 -18.44 -6.80 5.41
N GLY A 27 -19.46 -7.00 6.25
CA GLY A 27 -20.60 -7.87 5.95
C GLY A 27 -20.43 -9.35 6.31
N ALA A 28 -19.52 -9.70 7.23
CA ALA A 28 -19.37 -11.08 7.71
C ALA A 28 -20.68 -11.57 8.36
N GLU A 29 -21.26 -12.63 7.78
CA GLU A 29 -22.39 -13.37 8.35
C GLU A 29 -21.89 -14.47 9.31
N GLY A 30 -22.80 -15.04 10.11
CA GLY A 30 -22.47 -16.14 11.03
C GLY A 30 -21.77 -15.73 12.33
N GLY A 31 -21.32 -16.73 13.09
CA GLY A 31 -20.78 -16.57 14.43
C GLY A 31 -19.33 -16.08 14.45
N ILE A 32 -19.05 -14.99 15.18
CA ILE A 32 -17.70 -14.48 15.43
C ILE A 32 -17.38 -14.61 16.91
N LEU A 33 -16.24 -15.24 17.22
CA LEU A 33 -15.72 -15.37 18.58
C LEU A 33 -14.37 -14.66 18.72
N LEU A 34 -14.24 -13.78 19.73
CA LEU A 34 -12.97 -13.22 20.18
C LEU A 34 -12.53 -13.89 21.50
N LEU A 35 -11.36 -14.53 21.49
CA LEU A 35 -10.74 -15.16 22.65
C LEU A 35 -9.62 -14.28 23.22
N GLY A 36 -9.76 -13.87 24.48
CA GLY A 36 -8.76 -13.11 25.22
C GLY A 36 -8.15 -13.93 26.36
N ALA A 37 -6.83 -13.95 26.47
CA ALA A 37 -6.15 -14.53 27.62
C ALA A 37 -6.27 -13.64 28.88
N GLU A 38 -6.33 -12.32 28.71
CA GLU A 38 -6.57 -11.38 29.80
C GLU A 38 -8.05 -11.35 30.20
N ARG A 39 -8.32 -11.05 31.47
CA ARG A 39 -9.67 -10.87 32.02
C ARG A 39 -10.34 -9.53 31.64
N HIS A 40 -9.58 -8.62 31.03
CA HIS A 40 -10.03 -7.27 30.70
C HIS A 40 -10.53 -7.22 29.24
N LEU A 41 -11.48 -6.33 28.97
CA LEU A 41 -11.86 -5.99 27.61
C LEU A 41 -10.66 -5.46 26.83
N PRO A 42 -10.53 -5.74 25.51
CA PRO A 42 -9.44 -5.24 24.71
C PRO A 42 -9.23 -3.72 24.84
N TYR A 43 -7.99 -3.31 25.09
CA TYR A 43 -7.60 -1.94 25.41
C TYR A 43 -6.31 -1.52 24.70
N GLN A 44 -6.05 -0.21 24.68
CA GLN A 44 -4.82 0.37 24.13
C GLN A 44 -3.66 0.22 25.13
N ARG A 45 -2.55 -0.37 24.68
CA ARG A 45 -1.31 -0.52 25.47
C ARG A 45 -0.38 0.72 25.52
N PRO A 46 -0.32 1.63 24.52
CA PRO A 46 0.59 2.79 24.59
C PRO A 46 0.47 3.71 25.82
N PRO A 47 -0.71 3.89 26.45
CA PRO A 47 -0.82 4.64 27.69
C PRO A 47 -0.14 3.99 28.91
N LEU A 48 0.19 2.69 28.87
CA LEU A 48 0.70 1.94 30.02
C LEU A 48 2.09 2.40 30.50
N SER A 49 2.94 2.84 29.57
CA SER A 49 4.28 3.39 29.86
C SER A 49 4.28 4.88 30.21
N LYS A 50 3.11 5.52 30.17
CA LYS A 50 2.92 6.97 30.33
C LYS A 50 1.95 7.27 31.49
N LEU A 51 0.73 7.70 31.17
CA LEU A 51 -0.29 8.10 32.13
C LEU A 51 -0.60 7.02 33.18
N ALA A 52 -0.51 5.72 32.83
CA ALA A 52 -0.78 4.66 33.80
C ALA A 52 0.28 4.59 34.92
N ILE A 53 1.50 5.03 34.66
CA ILE A 53 2.59 5.15 35.64
C ILE A 53 2.51 6.52 36.31
N THR A 54 2.38 7.61 35.55
CA THR A 54 2.53 8.98 36.10
C THR A 54 1.33 9.48 36.90
N ALA A 55 0.12 8.98 36.63
CA ALA A 55 -1.08 9.42 37.34
C ALA A 55 -1.04 9.08 38.84
N GLU A 56 -1.63 9.96 39.67
CA GLU A 56 -1.79 9.71 41.11
C GLU A 56 -2.71 8.51 41.39
N ARG A 57 -3.72 8.31 40.54
CA ARG A 57 -4.68 7.20 40.61
C ARG A 57 -4.68 6.43 39.30
N ALA A 58 -5.02 5.15 39.38
CA ALA A 58 -5.16 4.30 38.21
C ALA A 58 -6.16 4.90 37.21
N PRO A 59 -5.73 5.29 36.01
CA PRO A 59 -6.69 5.68 34.99
C PRO A 59 -7.46 4.44 34.52
N PRO A 60 -8.74 4.58 34.14
CA PRO A 60 -9.46 3.49 33.50
C PRO A 60 -8.76 3.10 32.18
N PRO A 61 -8.75 1.80 31.81
CA PRO A 61 -8.15 1.38 30.57
C PRO A 61 -8.89 1.99 29.38
N ARG A 62 -8.13 2.48 28.40
CA ARG A 62 -8.71 2.99 27.16
C ARG A 62 -9.14 1.82 26.28
N LEU A 63 -10.41 1.45 26.39
CA LEU A 63 -11.00 0.34 25.64
C LEU A 63 -10.96 0.61 24.13
N ILE A 64 -10.74 -0.43 23.34
CA ILE A 64 -10.81 -0.36 21.87
C ILE A 64 -12.28 -0.35 21.43
N LEU A 65 -13.07 -1.27 21.97
CA LEU A 65 -14.52 -1.33 21.80
C LEU A 65 -15.18 -1.44 23.19
N SER A 66 -16.34 -0.81 23.35
CA SER A 66 -17.13 -0.93 24.57
C SER A 66 -17.84 -2.29 24.63
N GLN A 67 -18.21 -2.73 25.84
CA GLN A 67 -19.05 -3.94 26.02
C GLN A 67 -20.38 -3.85 25.26
N THR A 68 -20.94 -2.65 25.11
CA THR A 68 -22.15 -2.41 24.33
C THR A 68 -21.89 -2.63 22.85
N ARG A 69 -20.76 -2.14 22.33
CA ARG A 69 -20.39 -2.29 20.92
C ARG A 69 -20.21 -3.75 20.51
N TYR A 70 -19.59 -4.59 21.35
CA TYR A 70 -19.51 -6.03 21.07
C TYR A 70 -20.89 -6.69 20.94
N ARG A 71 -21.86 -6.29 21.77
CA ARG A 71 -23.24 -6.81 21.70
C ARG A 71 -23.99 -6.31 20.46
N GLU A 72 -23.84 -5.04 20.11
CA GLU A 72 -24.44 -4.46 18.89
C GLU A 72 -23.92 -5.13 17.61
N LEU A 73 -22.65 -5.53 17.62
CA LEU A 73 -21.99 -6.22 16.51
C LEU A 73 -22.21 -7.74 16.53
N ASP A 74 -22.95 -8.28 17.51
CA ASP A 74 -23.17 -9.72 17.69
C ASP A 74 -21.85 -10.51 17.68
N ILE A 75 -20.90 -10.09 18.53
CA ILE A 75 -19.60 -10.73 18.69
C ILE A 75 -19.57 -11.46 20.03
N ASP A 76 -19.33 -12.76 20.00
CA ASP A 76 -19.08 -13.55 21.21
C ASP A 76 -17.70 -13.20 21.76
N LEU A 77 -17.66 -12.89 23.05
CA LEU A 77 -16.43 -12.54 23.75
C LEU A 77 -16.15 -13.55 24.87
N ALA A 78 -14.99 -14.18 24.80
CA ALA A 78 -14.49 -15.11 25.82
C ALA A 78 -13.16 -14.61 26.38
N LEU A 79 -13.23 -13.88 27.50
CA LEU A 79 -12.07 -13.41 28.27
C LEU A 79 -11.59 -14.48 29.25
N ASP A 80 -10.38 -14.32 29.79
CA ASP A 80 -9.74 -15.29 30.69
C ASP A 80 -9.75 -16.72 30.11
N SER A 81 -9.57 -16.82 28.80
CA SER A 81 -9.72 -18.05 28.01
C SER A 81 -8.48 -18.28 27.15
N PRO A 82 -7.30 -18.52 27.75
CA PRO A 82 -6.06 -18.68 27.00
C PRO A 82 -6.13 -19.92 26.11
N VAL A 83 -5.69 -19.77 24.86
CA VAL A 83 -5.59 -20.87 23.89
C VAL A 83 -4.29 -21.64 24.15
N THR A 84 -4.38 -22.96 24.25
CA THR A 84 -3.25 -23.83 24.59
C THR A 84 -2.80 -24.74 23.45
N ALA A 85 -3.64 -24.96 22.44
CA ALA A 85 -3.28 -25.70 21.23
C ALA A 85 -4.18 -25.36 20.04
N VAL A 86 -3.63 -25.50 18.83
CA VAL A 86 -4.35 -25.43 17.55
C VAL A 86 -4.19 -26.75 16.79
N ASP A 87 -5.30 -27.37 16.42
CA ASP A 87 -5.35 -28.50 15.48
C ASP A 87 -5.88 -27.99 14.14
N SER A 88 -4.97 -27.64 13.22
CA SER A 88 -5.34 -27.08 11.91
C SER A 88 -6.08 -28.11 11.03
N LYS A 89 -5.73 -29.39 11.14
CA LYS A 89 -6.33 -30.48 10.35
C LYS A 89 -7.80 -30.70 10.70
N ARG A 90 -8.14 -30.56 11.99
CA ARG A 90 -9.53 -30.64 12.47
C ARG A 90 -10.22 -29.28 12.59
N GLN A 91 -9.54 -28.20 12.19
CA GLN A 91 -9.97 -26.81 12.36
C GLN A 91 -10.54 -26.55 13.77
N MET A 92 -9.73 -26.82 14.79
CA MET A 92 -10.15 -26.80 16.19
C MET A 92 -9.11 -26.14 17.10
N LEU A 93 -9.58 -25.39 18.10
CA LEU A 93 -8.78 -24.80 19.18
C LEU A 93 -9.06 -25.48 20.51
N HIS A 94 -8.04 -25.50 21.36
CA HIS A 94 -8.14 -25.87 22.77
C HIS A 94 -7.89 -24.65 23.64
N THR A 95 -8.79 -24.39 24.60
CA THR A 95 -8.64 -23.29 25.55
C THR A 95 -8.64 -23.81 26.98
N LEU A 96 -8.13 -23.02 27.92
CA LEU A 96 -8.39 -23.25 29.34
C LEU A 96 -9.62 -22.46 29.81
N PRO A 97 -10.48 -23.04 30.68
CA PRO A 97 -10.46 -24.44 31.12
C PRO A 97 -11.14 -25.40 30.11
N GLY A 98 -10.34 -26.25 29.45
CA GLY A 98 -10.73 -27.47 28.72
C GLY A 98 -11.71 -27.36 27.54
N LYS A 99 -12.03 -26.17 27.02
CA LYS A 99 -13.01 -26.02 25.93
C LYS A 99 -12.40 -26.38 24.58
N LYS A 100 -13.22 -26.97 23.71
CA LYS A 100 -12.92 -27.26 22.31
C LYS A 100 -13.79 -26.39 21.42
N ILE A 101 -13.18 -25.66 20.49
CA ILE A 101 -13.88 -24.69 19.63
C ILE A 101 -13.49 -24.97 18.19
N HIS A 102 -14.48 -25.28 17.34
CA HIS A 102 -14.29 -25.38 15.90
C HIS A 102 -14.38 -24.01 15.24
N TYR A 103 -13.61 -23.83 14.18
CA TYR A 103 -13.60 -22.61 13.36
C TYR A 103 -13.69 -22.97 11.88
N GLN A 104 -14.29 -22.09 11.06
CA GLN A 104 -14.08 -22.15 9.61
C GLN A 104 -12.85 -21.32 9.21
N LYS A 105 -12.73 -20.10 9.74
CA LYS A 105 -11.56 -19.22 9.59
C LYS A 105 -10.99 -18.86 10.97
N LEU A 106 -9.66 -18.89 11.09
CA LEU A 106 -8.93 -18.57 12.31
C LEU A 106 -7.99 -17.39 12.08
N LEU A 107 -8.05 -16.38 12.94
CA LEU A 107 -7.05 -15.32 13.04
C LEU A 107 -6.27 -15.46 14.35
N ILE A 108 -4.95 -15.52 14.27
CA ILE A 108 -4.04 -15.53 15.42
C ILE A 108 -3.44 -14.15 15.59
N ALA A 109 -3.85 -13.45 16.63
CA ALA A 109 -3.48 -12.08 16.97
C ALA A 109 -2.96 -11.99 18.43
N THR A 110 -2.16 -12.97 18.85
CA THR A 110 -1.68 -13.15 20.23
C THR A 110 -0.64 -12.14 20.67
N GLY A 111 -0.06 -11.39 19.74
CA GLY A 111 0.95 -10.39 20.02
C GLY A 111 2.27 -10.99 20.50
N ALA A 112 2.88 -10.36 21.48
CA ALA A 112 4.18 -10.74 22.01
C ALA A 112 4.19 -10.69 23.56
N SER A 113 5.27 -11.18 24.16
CA SER A 113 5.53 -11.06 25.60
C SER A 113 6.90 -10.47 25.88
N PRO A 114 7.08 -9.73 26.99
CA PRO A 114 8.38 -9.19 27.39
C PRO A 114 9.47 -10.26 27.48
N CYS A 115 10.64 -9.96 26.92
CA CYS A 115 11.83 -10.78 27.09
C CYS A 115 12.26 -10.76 28.57
N ARG A 116 12.38 -11.94 29.17
CA ARG A 116 12.88 -12.11 30.54
C ARG A 116 14.39 -12.33 30.53
N LEU A 117 15.13 -11.61 31.38
CA LEU A 117 16.56 -11.80 31.53
C LEU A 117 16.87 -13.02 32.40
N SER A 118 17.68 -13.94 31.89
CA SER A 118 18.16 -15.12 32.64
C SER A 118 19.46 -14.80 33.39
N LEU A 119 19.38 -13.90 34.36
CA LEU A 119 20.52 -13.49 35.21
C LEU A 119 20.31 -13.94 36.66
N PRO A 120 21.39 -14.14 37.45
CA PRO A 120 21.25 -14.37 38.88
C PRO A 120 20.45 -13.24 39.54
N GLY A 121 19.49 -13.60 40.40
CA GLY A 121 18.60 -12.66 41.08
C GLY A 121 17.44 -12.11 40.24
N ALA A 122 17.27 -12.51 38.97
CA ALA A 122 16.20 -11.97 38.10
C ALA A 122 14.76 -12.30 38.56
N ALA A 123 14.60 -13.18 39.55
CA ALA A 123 13.31 -13.53 40.16
C ALA A 123 13.02 -12.78 41.47
N LEU A 124 13.93 -11.88 41.91
CA LEU A 124 13.73 -11.11 43.13
C LEU A 124 12.49 -10.19 43.01
N PRO A 125 11.70 -10.03 44.10
CA PRO A 125 10.68 -8.99 44.18
C PRO A 125 11.26 -7.59 43.90
N GLY A 126 10.45 -6.71 43.33
CA GLY A 126 10.91 -5.36 42.91
C GLY A 126 11.51 -5.30 41.50
N ILE A 127 11.60 -6.43 40.79
CA ILE A 127 11.93 -6.48 39.36
C ILE A 127 10.64 -6.60 38.53
N PHE A 128 10.40 -5.61 37.68
CA PHE A 128 9.18 -5.47 36.89
C PHE A 128 9.47 -5.56 35.39
N HIS A 129 8.44 -5.94 34.64
CA HIS A 129 8.35 -5.79 33.18
C HIS A 129 7.11 -4.96 32.89
N LEU A 130 6.95 -4.43 31.69
CA LEU A 130 5.76 -3.67 31.31
C LEU A 130 5.14 -4.22 30.02
N TYR A 131 3.93 -4.78 30.13
CA TYR A 131 3.14 -5.17 28.96
C TYR A 131 1.62 -5.04 29.19
N SER A 132 1.15 -5.42 30.37
CA SER A 132 -0.26 -5.45 30.75
C SER A 132 -0.67 -4.31 31.70
N LEU A 133 -1.98 -4.14 31.91
CA LEU A 133 -2.52 -3.26 32.94
C LEU A 133 -2.00 -3.61 34.35
N THR A 134 -1.94 -4.90 34.67
CA THR A 134 -1.43 -5.40 35.94
C THR A 134 0.03 -5.00 36.15
N ASP A 135 0.84 -5.07 35.09
CA ASP A 135 2.25 -4.66 35.14
C ASP A 135 2.40 -3.16 35.42
N ALA A 136 1.65 -2.33 34.68
CA ALA A 136 1.65 -0.88 34.86
C ALA A 136 1.19 -0.48 36.28
N GLU A 137 0.18 -1.17 36.81
CA GLU A 137 -0.30 -0.99 38.19
C GLU A 137 0.74 -1.40 39.22
N SER A 138 1.46 -2.50 39.00
CA SER A 138 2.52 -2.98 39.89
C SER A 138 3.69 -2.00 39.95
N ILE A 139 4.10 -1.47 38.79
CA ILE A 139 5.13 -0.43 38.69
C ILE A 139 4.67 0.84 39.40
N ARG A 140 3.46 1.34 39.10
CA ARG A 140 2.91 2.56 39.72
C ARG A 140 2.85 2.44 41.24
N SER A 141 2.35 1.31 41.74
CA SER A 141 2.15 1.09 43.17
C SER A 141 3.46 0.99 43.94
N SER A 142 4.54 0.56 43.27
CA SER A 142 5.87 0.44 43.86
C SER A 142 6.73 1.70 43.68
N ALA A 143 6.31 2.66 42.84
CA ALA A 143 7.06 3.86 42.51
C ALA A 143 6.74 5.01 43.49
N HIS A 144 7.49 5.07 44.60
CA HIS A 144 7.39 6.11 45.61
C HIS A 144 8.45 7.19 45.43
N LYS A 145 8.08 8.45 45.70
CA LYS A 145 8.97 9.60 45.60
C LYS A 145 10.19 9.43 46.53
N GLY A 146 11.39 9.74 46.02
CA GLY A 146 12.64 9.62 46.77
C GLY A 146 13.33 8.25 46.66
N GLN A 147 12.69 7.24 46.06
CA GLN A 147 13.33 5.97 45.71
C GLN A 147 14.21 6.08 44.47
N HIS A 148 15.05 5.06 44.25
CA HIS A 148 15.90 4.91 43.09
C HIS A 148 15.48 3.72 42.24
N ALA A 149 15.11 3.98 40.99
CA ALA A 149 14.80 2.97 40.00
C ALA A 149 15.95 2.75 39.00
N VAL A 150 16.22 1.48 38.68
CA VAL A 150 17.08 1.12 37.54
C VAL A 150 16.23 0.63 36.37
N VAL A 151 16.40 1.23 35.20
CA VAL A 151 15.74 0.80 33.97
C VAL A 151 16.75 0.12 33.07
N ILE A 152 16.45 -1.10 32.63
CA ILE A 152 17.31 -1.87 31.72
C ILE A 152 16.72 -1.82 30.30
N GLY A 153 17.47 -1.24 29.35
CA GLY A 153 17.11 -1.12 27.95
C GLY A 153 16.81 0.32 27.54
N GLY A 154 17.58 0.86 26.60
CA GLY A 154 17.53 2.23 26.09
C GLY A 154 16.74 2.39 24.79
N SER A 155 15.68 1.59 24.61
CA SER A 155 14.73 1.70 23.48
C SER A 155 13.43 2.39 23.93
N PHE A 156 12.39 2.42 23.09
CA PHE A 156 11.15 3.17 23.35
C PHE A 156 10.53 2.93 24.73
N ILE A 157 10.20 1.68 25.06
CA ILE A 157 9.52 1.38 26.33
C ILE A 157 10.41 1.73 27.53
N GLY A 158 11.70 1.39 27.48
CA GLY A 158 12.62 1.73 28.58
C GLY A 158 12.78 3.24 28.76
N LEU A 159 12.90 3.99 27.67
CA LEU A 159 12.95 5.45 27.72
C LEU A 159 11.64 6.09 28.23
N GLU A 160 10.49 5.60 27.78
CA GLU A 160 9.18 6.10 28.27
C GLU A 160 8.98 5.79 29.77
N VAL A 161 9.37 4.60 30.23
CA VAL A 161 9.30 4.22 31.65
C VAL A 161 10.27 5.06 32.48
N ALA A 162 11.52 5.23 32.02
CA ALA A 162 12.50 6.07 32.71
C ALA A 162 11.99 7.52 32.86
N ALA A 163 11.38 8.07 31.81
CA ALA A 163 10.75 9.39 31.85
C ALA A 163 9.59 9.45 32.84
N SER A 164 8.69 8.46 32.82
CA SER A 164 7.54 8.40 33.73
C SER A 164 7.93 8.24 35.21
N LEU A 165 8.93 7.40 35.52
CA LEU A 165 9.45 7.24 36.88
C LEU A 165 10.14 8.52 37.35
N ARG A 166 10.86 9.20 36.47
CA ARG A 166 11.48 10.49 36.78
C ARG A 166 10.42 11.55 37.10
N GLN A 167 9.34 11.60 36.34
CA GLN A 167 8.20 12.51 36.59
C GLN A 167 7.49 12.21 37.94
N ARG A 168 7.49 10.96 38.41
CA ARG A 168 7.02 10.59 39.76
C ARG A 168 7.98 11.00 40.89
N GLY A 169 9.14 11.56 40.56
CA GLY A 169 10.12 12.05 41.53
C GLY A 169 11.07 10.97 42.07
N LEU A 170 11.29 9.90 41.31
CA LEU A 170 12.35 8.92 41.61
C LEU A 170 13.70 9.40 41.05
N ALA A 171 14.79 8.98 41.68
CA ALA A 171 16.09 8.91 41.01
C ALA A 171 16.03 7.76 39.99
N VAL A 172 16.59 7.95 38.80
CA VAL A 172 16.53 6.94 37.73
C VAL A 172 17.92 6.76 37.12
N THR A 173 18.37 5.51 37.07
CA THR A 173 19.54 5.11 36.29
C THR A 173 19.07 4.21 35.14
N LEU A 174 19.36 4.63 33.90
CA LEU A 174 19.08 3.88 32.68
C LEU A 174 20.34 3.17 32.20
N ILE A 175 20.26 1.86 31.99
CA ILE A 175 21.39 1.04 31.51
C ILE A 175 21.04 0.48 30.13
N GLU A 176 21.88 0.76 29.14
CA GLU A 176 21.79 0.24 27.78
C GLU A 176 23.12 -0.38 27.34
N ARG A 177 23.04 -1.59 26.77
CA ARG A 177 24.22 -2.34 26.32
C ARG A 177 24.96 -1.66 25.17
N GLY A 178 24.23 -1.03 24.26
CA GLY A 178 24.80 -0.26 23.15
C GLY A 178 24.63 1.23 23.38
N VAL A 179 24.08 1.91 22.37
CA VAL A 179 23.64 3.30 22.45
C VAL A 179 22.12 3.37 22.55
N LEU A 180 21.58 4.50 23.05
CA LEU A 180 20.13 4.71 23.06
C LEU A 180 19.56 4.68 21.64
N LEU A 181 18.37 4.11 21.49
CA LEU A 181 17.65 4.01 20.21
C LEU A 181 18.54 3.46 19.08
N ASN A 182 19.36 2.44 19.37
CA ASN A 182 20.34 1.88 18.43
C ASN A 182 19.75 1.48 17.06
N LYS A 183 18.46 1.14 16.99
CA LYS A 183 17.75 0.85 15.73
C LYS A 183 17.74 2.03 14.75
N LEU A 184 17.94 3.27 15.21
CA LEU A 184 18.06 4.43 14.33
C LEU A 184 19.37 4.45 13.55
N HIS A 185 20.39 3.70 13.98
CA HIS A 185 21.71 3.69 13.34
C HIS A 185 22.33 5.09 13.14
N ASN A 186 21.97 6.09 13.94
CA ASN A 186 22.52 7.45 13.88
C ASN A 186 23.09 7.84 15.27
N PRO A 187 24.44 7.79 15.44
CA PRO A 187 25.08 8.08 16.71
C PRO A 187 24.86 9.50 17.24
N GLU A 188 24.67 10.47 16.35
CA GLU A 188 24.38 11.86 16.73
C GLU A 188 23.00 11.97 17.38
N MET A 189 21.99 11.33 16.77
CA MET A 189 20.65 11.23 17.37
C MET A 189 20.69 10.50 18.72
N SER A 190 21.36 9.35 18.81
CA SER A 190 21.52 8.63 20.08
C SER A 190 22.14 9.51 21.18
N SER A 191 23.16 10.29 20.82
CA SER A 191 23.84 11.22 21.74
C SER A 191 22.94 12.40 22.14
N PHE A 192 22.13 12.90 21.21
CA PHE A 192 21.12 13.93 21.47
C PHE A 192 20.09 13.44 22.49
N PHE A 193 19.50 12.26 22.29
CA PHE A 193 18.56 11.68 23.24
C PHE A 193 19.20 11.42 24.62
N LYS A 194 20.44 10.94 24.65
CA LYS A 194 21.19 10.75 25.90
C LYS A 194 21.29 12.05 26.69
N ARG A 195 21.77 13.13 26.05
CA ARG A 195 21.89 14.46 26.70
C ARG A 195 20.55 14.99 27.17
N ALA A 196 19.48 14.78 26.39
CA ALA A 196 18.14 15.21 26.76
C ALA A 196 17.63 14.48 28.03
N PHE A 197 17.89 13.19 28.17
CA PHE A 197 17.54 12.43 29.39
C PHE A 197 18.40 12.85 30.59
N GLU A 198 19.70 13.08 30.38
CA GLU A 198 20.60 13.59 31.43
C GLU A 198 20.18 14.97 31.94
N ALA A 199 19.72 15.85 31.05
CA ALA A 199 19.20 17.17 31.41
C ALA A 199 17.93 17.09 32.29
N GLN A 200 17.17 15.99 32.21
CA GLN A 200 16.01 15.72 33.07
C GLN A 200 16.41 15.03 34.40
N GLY A 201 17.71 14.82 34.62
CA GLY A 201 18.27 14.20 35.83
C GLY A 201 18.20 12.67 35.83
N VAL A 202 18.11 12.03 34.66
CA VAL A 202 18.29 10.58 34.52
C VAL A 202 19.79 10.29 34.35
N GLU A 203 20.35 9.40 35.15
CA GLU A 203 21.71 8.90 34.93
C GLU A 203 21.67 7.88 33.78
N VAL A 204 22.43 8.12 32.71
CA VAL A 204 22.41 7.25 31.52
C VAL A 204 23.75 6.53 31.34
N ILE A 205 23.73 5.22 31.53
CA ILE A 205 24.85 4.31 31.33
C ILE A 205 24.66 3.58 30.00
N VAL A 206 25.53 3.88 29.03
CA VAL A 206 25.60 3.19 27.73
C VAL A 206 26.83 2.30 27.67
N GLY A 207 26.84 1.30 26.77
CA GLY A 207 27.96 0.38 26.61
C GLY A 207 28.11 -0.65 27.74
N ASP A 208 27.08 -0.86 28.56
CA ASP A 208 27.12 -1.76 29.72
C ASP A 208 25.80 -2.51 29.90
N ALA A 209 25.82 -3.63 30.60
CA ALA A 209 24.66 -4.50 30.78
C ALA A 209 24.60 -5.05 32.21
N PRO A 210 23.42 -5.43 32.73
CA PRO A 210 23.34 -6.12 34.01
C PRO A 210 24.03 -7.49 33.93
N ALA A 211 24.82 -7.82 34.95
CA ALA A 211 25.41 -9.13 35.17
C ALA A 211 24.61 -9.94 36.21
N MET A 212 24.09 -9.28 37.25
CA MET A 212 23.20 -9.87 38.25
C MET A 212 22.38 -8.81 39.00
N PHE A 213 21.33 -9.29 39.66
CA PHE A 213 20.55 -8.52 40.63
C PHE A 213 20.84 -9.04 42.04
N GLN A 214 21.08 -8.14 42.99
CA GLN A 214 21.40 -8.45 44.38
C GLN A 214 20.29 -8.02 45.32
N GLY A 215 20.10 -8.78 46.40
CA GLY A 215 19.19 -8.47 47.50
C GLY A 215 18.71 -9.74 48.21
N GLU A 216 18.24 -9.61 49.44
CA GLU A 216 17.76 -10.75 50.24
C GLU A 216 16.26 -10.98 50.08
N ALA A 217 15.44 -9.96 50.38
CA ALA A 217 13.98 -10.04 50.34
C ALA A 217 13.38 -9.46 49.04
N ALA A 218 14.05 -8.46 48.47
CA ALA A 218 13.71 -7.78 47.23
C ALA A 218 15.01 -7.30 46.57
N VAL A 219 14.94 -6.76 45.36
CA VAL A 219 16.12 -6.16 44.72
C VAL A 219 16.59 -4.94 45.53
N GLU A 220 17.90 -4.89 45.79
CA GLU A 220 18.59 -3.81 46.51
C GLU A 220 19.69 -3.18 45.65
N ALA A 221 20.22 -3.92 44.67
CA ALA A 221 21.20 -3.39 43.72
C ALA A 221 21.24 -4.15 42.39
N VAL A 222 21.71 -3.47 41.35
CA VAL A 222 22.12 -4.05 40.07
C VAL A 222 23.63 -4.03 39.95
N VAL A 223 24.23 -5.19 39.69
CA VAL A 223 25.66 -5.29 39.35
C VAL A 223 25.79 -5.39 37.84
N THR A 224 26.57 -4.49 37.26
CA THR A 224 26.83 -4.42 35.82
C THR A 224 28.00 -5.31 35.40
N GLN A 225 28.12 -5.59 34.11
CA GLN A 225 29.25 -6.35 33.55
C GLN A 225 30.57 -5.61 33.70
N ALA A 226 30.56 -4.27 33.73
CA ALA A 226 31.74 -3.45 34.05
C ALA A 226 32.09 -3.42 35.55
N GLY A 227 31.34 -4.11 36.41
CA GLY A 227 31.62 -4.21 37.85
C GLY A 227 31.09 -3.05 38.70
N ARG A 228 30.25 -2.16 38.13
CA ARG A 228 29.53 -1.14 38.91
C ARG A 228 28.38 -1.78 39.68
N THR A 229 28.25 -1.42 40.96
CA THR A 229 27.09 -1.75 41.80
C THR A 229 26.23 -0.49 41.95
N ILE A 230 24.99 -0.56 41.48
CA ILE A 230 24.03 0.54 41.52
C ILE A 230 22.94 0.14 42.51
N ALA A 231 22.90 0.79 43.67
CA ALA A 231 21.84 0.59 44.65
C ALA A 231 20.50 1.04 44.07
N CYS A 232 19.42 0.30 44.32
CA CYS A 232 18.09 0.62 43.81
C CYS A 232 16.99 -0.07 44.61
N ASP A 233 15.82 0.54 44.63
CA ASP A 233 14.62 -0.01 45.27
C ASP A 233 13.73 -0.79 44.28
N MET A 234 13.94 -0.57 42.98
CA MET A 234 13.19 -1.24 41.92
C MET A 234 13.96 -1.31 40.61
N VAL A 235 13.65 -2.33 39.82
CA VAL A 235 14.18 -2.51 38.46
C VAL A 235 13.03 -2.63 37.47
N VAL A 236 13.09 -1.95 36.33
CA VAL A 236 12.17 -2.20 35.21
C VAL A 236 12.95 -2.67 33.98
N ILE A 237 12.60 -3.84 33.46
CA ILE A 237 13.26 -4.47 32.31
C ILE A 237 12.46 -4.17 31.03
N GLY A 238 13.09 -3.44 30.12
CA GLY A 238 12.62 -3.13 28.77
C GLY A 238 13.52 -3.72 27.69
N ALA A 239 13.84 -5.01 27.78
CA ALA A 239 14.80 -5.71 26.92
C ALA A 239 14.21 -6.27 25.59
N GLY A 240 13.09 -5.70 25.12
CA GLY A 240 12.36 -6.17 23.94
C GLY A 240 11.27 -7.20 24.26
N VAL A 241 10.67 -7.75 23.21
CA VAL A 241 9.57 -8.74 23.29
C VAL A 241 9.84 -9.93 22.38
N SER A 242 9.16 -11.05 22.65
CA SER A 242 9.17 -12.26 21.82
C SER A 242 7.74 -12.62 21.41
N PRO A 243 7.49 -13.02 20.15
CA PRO A 243 6.15 -13.31 19.66
C PRO A 243 5.52 -14.51 20.37
N GLU A 244 4.23 -14.42 20.71
CA GLU A 244 3.53 -15.45 21.46
C GLU A 244 3.03 -16.59 20.57
N THR A 245 3.89 -17.60 20.40
CA THR A 245 3.67 -18.72 19.46
C THR A 245 3.74 -20.11 20.12
N GLY A 246 3.99 -20.19 21.43
CA GLY A 246 4.29 -21.46 22.13
C GLY A 246 3.21 -22.54 21.99
N PHE A 247 1.94 -22.13 21.91
CA PHE A 247 0.78 -23.01 21.77
C PHE A 247 0.59 -23.59 20.35
N LEU A 248 1.42 -23.18 19.37
CA LEU A 248 1.36 -23.65 17.99
C LEU A 248 2.21 -24.89 17.73
N ARG A 249 2.96 -25.37 18.73
CA ARG A 249 3.77 -26.58 18.60
C ARG A 249 2.90 -27.76 18.15
N GLY A 250 3.27 -28.40 17.03
CA GLY A 250 2.56 -29.55 16.48
C GLY A 250 1.32 -29.20 15.62
N SER A 251 0.99 -27.92 15.46
CA SER A 251 -0.14 -27.48 14.62
C SER A 251 0.14 -27.55 13.11
N GLY A 252 1.42 -27.63 12.69
CA GLY A 252 1.82 -27.54 11.29
C GLY A 252 1.87 -26.12 10.73
N ILE A 253 1.54 -25.10 11.54
CA ILE A 253 1.74 -23.68 11.20
C ILE A 253 3.23 -23.37 11.31
N GLU A 254 3.78 -22.71 10.30
CA GLU A 254 5.19 -22.32 10.27
C GLU A 254 5.47 -21.14 11.21
N VAL A 255 6.51 -21.28 12.02
CA VAL A 255 6.91 -20.30 13.04
C VAL A 255 8.42 -20.04 12.93
N GLY A 256 8.78 -18.77 12.75
CA GLY A 256 10.15 -18.24 12.81
C GLY A 256 10.26 -17.19 13.92
N ASP A 257 10.73 -15.98 13.59
CA ASP A 257 10.56 -14.78 14.45
C ASP A 257 9.10 -14.28 14.41
N GLY A 258 8.16 -15.15 14.81
CA GLY A 258 6.71 -14.98 14.67
C GLY A 258 6.07 -15.99 13.74
N ILE A 259 4.75 -15.94 13.60
CA ILE A 259 3.98 -16.80 12.68
C ILE A 259 4.26 -16.34 11.25
N VAL A 260 4.80 -17.22 10.42
CA VAL A 260 5.13 -16.92 9.03
C VAL A 260 3.84 -16.82 8.22
N VAL A 261 3.61 -15.66 7.61
CA VAL A 261 2.46 -15.40 6.73
C VAL A 261 2.89 -14.75 5.42
N ASP A 262 2.09 -14.99 4.38
CA ASP A 262 2.26 -14.34 3.09
C ASP A 262 1.83 -12.87 3.10
N ARG A 263 1.87 -12.23 1.91
CA ARG A 263 1.43 -10.83 1.74
C ARG A 263 -0.05 -10.59 2.04
N PHE A 264 -0.87 -11.64 2.13
CA PHE A 264 -2.30 -11.59 2.46
C PHE A 264 -2.55 -11.90 3.94
N LEU A 265 -1.49 -12.02 4.74
CA LEU A 265 -1.52 -12.40 6.16
C LEU A 265 -2.01 -13.84 6.40
N GLN A 266 -1.96 -14.70 5.38
CA GLN A 266 -2.33 -16.11 5.48
C GLN A 266 -1.11 -16.97 5.81
N THR A 267 -1.29 -17.93 6.73
CA THR A 267 -0.25 -18.91 7.07
C THR A 267 -0.15 -20.03 6.01
N THR A 268 0.80 -20.95 6.18
CA THR A 268 0.89 -22.19 5.39
C THR A 268 -0.31 -23.12 5.55
N GLN A 269 -1.12 -22.94 6.60
CA GLN A 269 -2.35 -23.71 6.80
C GLN A 269 -3.55 -22.98 6.19
N PRO A 270 -4.42 -23.69 5.44
CA PRO A 270 -5.60 -23.08 4.83
C PRO A 270 -6.50 -22.51 5.93
N ASN A 271 -7.12 -21.37 5.64
CA ASN A 271 -8.07 -20.69 6.55
C ASN A 271 -7.48 -20.20 7.88
N VAL A 272 -6.16 -20.20 8.04
CA VAL A 272 -5.48 -19.67 9.23
C VAL A 272 -4.64 -18.45 8.84
N PHE A 273 -4.85 -17.35 9.55
CA PHE A 273 -4.24 -16.05 9.36
C PHE A 273 -3.52 -15.60 10.63
N ALA A 274 -2.59 -14.65 10.52
CA ALA A 274 -1.97 -14.01 11.69
C ALA A 274 -1.82 -12.49 11.50
N ALA A 275 -1.97 -11.72 12.57
CA ALA A 275 -1.88 -10.25 12.53
C ALA A 275 -1.32 -9.65 13.83
N GLY A 276 -0.73 -8.46 13.71
CA GLY A 276 -0.12 -7.72 14.81
C GLY A 276 1.28 -8.24 15.17
N ASP A 277 1.72 -7.99 16.40
CA ASP A 277 3.11 -8.25 16.83
C ASP A 277 3.55 -9.72 16.76
N VAL A 278 2.64 -10.67 16.53
CA VAL A 278 2.95 -12.09 16.35
C VAL A 278 3.25 -12.45 14.88
N ALA A 279 2.79 -11.64 13.93
CA ALA A 279 2.87 -11.94 12.51
C ALA A 279 4.26 -11.58 11.95
N ASN A 280 4.97 -12.60 11.47
CA ASN A 280 6.13 -12.45 10.63
C ASN A 280 5.64 -12.50 9.18
N PHE A 281 5.39 -11.34 8.57
CA PHE A 281 4.70 -11.24 7.29
C PHE A 281 5.66 -10.89 6.15
N PHE A 282 5.31 -11.30 4.94
CA PHE A 282 6.00 -10.82 3.75
C PHE A 282 5.53 -9.41 3.45
N ASP A 283 6.42 -8.43 3.58
CA ASP A 283 6.14 -7.03 3.29
C ASP A 283 6.53 -6.70 1.84
N PRO A 284 5.54 -6.47 0.95
CA PRO A 284 5.80 -6.12 -0.44
C PRO A 284 6.43 -4.75 -0.64
N VAL A 285 6.36 -3.82 0.33
CA VAL A 285 7.02 -2.50 0.27
C VAL A 285 8.52 -2.65 0.46
N PHE A 286 8.97 -3.50 1.37
CA PHE A 286 10.40 -3.72 1.62
C PHE A 286 10.98 -4.97 0.97
N ASN A 287 10.13 -5.79 0.33
CA ASN A 287 10.45 -7.06 -0.34
C ASN A 287 11.17 -8.04 0.60
N ARG A 288 10.63 -8.24 1.80
CA ARG A 288 11.24 -9.13 2.81
C ARG A 288 10.23 -9.69 3.79
N GLN A 289 10.59 -10.82 4.40
CA GLN A 289 9.89 -11.35 5.57
C GLN A 289 10.36 -10.61 6.83
N HIS A 290 9.44 -10.04 7.60
CA HIS A 290 9.77 -9.44 8.90
C HIS A 290 8.55 -9.27 9.82
N ARG A 291 8.82 -8.83 11.05
CA ARG A 291 7.83 -8.55 12.08
C ARG A 291 7.90 -7.09 12.52
N ILE A 292 6.76 -6.54 12.90
CA ILE A 292 6.62 -5.15 13.37
C ILE A 292 5.84 -5.14 14.68
N GLU A 293 6.44 -4.55 15.71
CA GLU A 293 5.90 -4.44 17.07
C GLU A 293 5.32 -3.03 17.28
N HIS A 294 4.15 -2.77 16.71
CA HIS A 294 3.58 -1.41 16.74
C HIS A 294 2.05 -1.35 16.73
N TRP A 295 1.53 -0.32 17.42
CA TRP A 295 0.09 -0.11 17.57
C TRP A 295 -0.62 0.14 16.23
N ASP A 296 -0.05 0.95 15.35
CA ASP A 296 -0.63 1.27 14.04
C ASP A 296 -0.62 0.04 13.11
N ASN A 297 0.50 -0.67 13.06
CA ASN A 297 0.62 -1.90 12.29
C ASN A 297 -0.40 -2.96 12.75
N ALA A 298 -0.60 -3.11 14.06
CA ALA A 298 -1.60 -4.05 14.60
C ALA A 298 -3.01 -3.72 14.13
N ILE A 299 -3.40 -2.44 14.09
CA ILE A 299 -4.70 -2.00 13.57
C ILE A 299 -4.80 -2.30 12.07
N LYS A 300 -3.80 -1.89 11.27
CA LYS A 300 -3.77 -2.06 9.82
C LYS A 300 -3.85 -3.54 9.43
N GLN A 301 -3.04 -4.40 10.06
CA GLN A 301 -3.08 -5.84 9.82
C GLN A 301 -4.37 -6.49 10.33
N GLY A 302 -4.95 -6.03 11.45
CA GLY A 302 -6.23 -6.52 11.92
C GLY A 302 -7.35 -6.31 10.90
N LYS A 303 -7.42 -5.11 10.30
CA LYS A 303 -8.37 -4.81 9.22
C LYS A 303 -8.11 -5.65 7.97
N LEU A 304 -6.84 -5.73 7.55
CA LEU A 304 -6.43 -6.47 6.35
C LEU A 304 -6.75 -7.96 6.47
N ALA A 305 -6.43 -8.57 7.61
CA ALA A 305 -6.70 -9.97 7.88
C ALA A 305 -8.20 -10.26 7.84
N ALA A 306 -9.04 -9.40 8.44
CA ALA A 306 -10.50 -9.53 8.37
C ALA A 306 -11.03 -9.55 6.93
N ARG A 307 -10.58 -8.62 6.09
CA ARG A 307 -10.93 -8.56 4.66
C ARG A 307 -10.48 -9.81 3.90
N ASN A 308 -9.28 -10.31 4.19
CA ASN A 308 -8.74 -11.50 3.54
C ASN A 308 -9.40 -12.80 4.02
N MET A 309 -9.84 -12.86 5.28
CA MET A 309 -10.68 -13.95 5.78
C MET A 309 -12.01 -14.06 5.03
N LEU A 310 -12.54 -12.91 4.53
CA LEU A 310 -13.72 -12.81 3.66
C LEU A 310 -13.42 -13.04 2.16
N GLY A 311 -12.17 -13.32 1.79
CA GLY A 311 -11.79 -13.65 0.42
C GLY A 311 -11.44 -12.45 -0.47
N GLN A 312 -11.27 -11.25 0.08
CA GLN A 312 -10.95 -10.04 -0.73
C GLN A 312 -9.52 -10.04 -1.32
N ARG A 313 -8.61 -10.89 -0.82
CA ARG A 313 -7.22 -11.07 -1.33
C ARG A 313 -6.44 -9.76 -1.52
N LEU A 314 -6.48 -8.88 -0.53
CA LEU A 314 -5.74 -7.61 -0.50
C LEU A 314 -4.33 -7.82 0.07
N PRO A 315 -3.25 -7.43 -0.64
CA PRO A 315 -1.89 -7.51 -0.10
C PRO A 315 -1.64 -6.42 0.94
N TYR A 316 -0.71 -6.65 1.86
CA TYR A 316 -0.17 -5.60 2.72
C TYR A 316 0.64 -4.61 1.88
N ASP A 317 0.41 -3.31 2.05
CA ASP A 317 1.07 -2.25 1.28
C ASP A 317 1.31 -0.97 2.09
N GLU A 318 1.48 -1.14 3.40
CA GLU A 318 1.56 -0.03 4.36
C GLU A 318 3.00 0.27 4.74
N VAL A 319 3.32 1.53 4.99
CA VAL A 319 4.63 1.92 5.52
C VAL A 319 4.56 1.92 7.05
N PRO A 320 5.51 1.25 7.73
CA PRO A 320 5.57 1.27 9.19
C PRO A 320 5.73 2.69 9.69
N TYR A 321 4.81 3.14 10.53
CA TYR A 321 4.86 4.46 11.16
C TYR A 321 4.91 4.30 12.67
N PHE A 322 5.79 5.05 13.33
CA PHE A 322 5.91 5.10 14.78
C PHE A 322 5.96 6.53 15.26
N TYR A 323 5.27 6.80 16.35
CA TYR A 323 5.33 8.08 17.05
C TYR A 323 5.71 7.82 18.50
N SER A 324 6.58 8.66 19.05
CA SER A 324 6.85 8.66 20.48
C SER A 324 7.00 10.07 21.03
N GLN A 325 6.66 10.19 22.31
CA GLN A 325 6.79 11.41 23.08
C GLN A 325 7.38 11.07 24.44
N MET A 326 8.48 11.74 24.79
CA MET A 326 9.22 11.56 26.03
C MET A 326 9.68 12.93 26.50
N PHE A 327 9.25 13.36 27.69
CA PHE A 327 9.42 14.75 28.15
C PHE A 327 8.92 15.73 27.07
N ASP A 328 9.75 16.69 26.68
CA ASP A 328 9.46 17.70 25.65
C ASP A 328 9.82 17.23 24.24
N LEU A 329 10.36 16.02 24.08
CA LEU A 329 10.72 15.45 22.78
C LEU A 329 9.52 14.74 22.16
N SER A 330 9.23 15.08 20.91
CA SER A 330 8.20 14.47 20.08
C SER A 330 8.77 14.20 18.69
N PHE A 331 8.69 12.95 18.24
CA PHE A 331 9.30 12.53 16.98
C PHE A 331 8.55 11.37 16.33
N ASN A 332 8.74 11.29 15.01
CA ASN A 332 8.14 10.32 14.11
C ASN A 332 9.22 9.46 13.46
N LEU A 333 8.88 8.22 13.20
CA LEU A 333 9.69 7.28 12.44
C LEU A 333 8.82 6.66 11.36
N LEU A 334 9.35 6.59 10.15
CA LEU A 334 8.73 5.87 9.04
C LEU A 334 9.69 4.82 8.51
N GLY A 335 9.15 3.70 8.03
CA GLY A 335 9.88 2.68 7.31
C GLY A 335 10.81 1.82 8.17
N LEU A 336 11.85 1.27 7.53
CA LEU A 336 12.78 0.32 8.14
C LEU A 336 14.20 0.84 8.10
N PHE A 337 14.78 1.01 9.28
CA PHE A 337 16.13 1.52 9.47
C PHE A 337 17.14 0.38 9.41
N GLU A 338 18.18 0.51 8.59
CA GLU A 338 19.28 -0.45 8.52
C GLU A 338 20.65 0.24 8.58
N SER A 339 21.65 -0.46 9.15
CA SER A 339 22.98 0.11 9.40
C SER A 339 23.75 0.55 8.16
N GLY A 340 23.43 -0.01 6.98
CA GLY A 340 24.11 0.29 5.72
C GLY A 340 23.45 1.39 4.88
N ASP A 341 22.35 1.97 5.35
CA ASP A 341 21.65 3.03 4.60
C ASP A 341 22.45 4.33 4.63
N GLU A 342 22.49 5.00 3.48
CA GLU A 342 22.98 6.36 3.37
C GLU A 342 22.02 7.32 4.09
N LYS A 343 22.57 8.30 4.81
CA LYS A 343 21.77 9.27 5.56
C LYS A 343 21.86 10.63 4.92
N VAL A 344 20.71 11.21 4.62
CA VAL A 344 20.61 12.61 4.20
C VAL A 344 19.87 13.38 5.28
N GLU A 345 20.57 14.32 5.91
CA GLU A 345 20.05 15.08 7.04
C GLU A 345 19.52 16.45 6.58
N ARG A 346 18.46 16.91 7.24
CA ARG A 346 17.72 18.12 6.90
C ARG A 346 17.35 18.86 8.17
N GLY A 347 17.82 20.10 8.33
CA GLY A 347 17.58 20.91 9.54
C GLY A 347 18.60 20.67 10.66
N SER A 348 18.21 20.88 11.92
CA SER A 348 19.09 20.80 13.10
C SER A 348 18.39 20.18 14.31
N LEU A 349 19.05 19.19 14.92
CA LEU A 349 18.61 18.56 16.17
C LEU A 349 18.57 19.58 17.32
N GLN A 350 19.54 20.49 17.40
CA GLN A 350 19.66 21.49 18.45
C GLN A 350 18.54 22.54 18.35
N ALA A 351 18.11 22.88 17.13
CA ALA A 351 16.99 23.78 16.89
C ALA A 351 15.62 23.10 17.09
N GLY A 352 15.58 21.77 17.31
CA GLY A 352 14.33 21.02 17.44
C GLY A 352 13.54 20.89 16.13
N SER A 353 14.20 21.06 14.97
CA SER A 353 13.58 20.89 13.65
C SER A 353 14.53 20.11 12.74
N PHE A 354 14.38 18.80 12.70
CA PHE A 354 15.33 17.88 12.07
C PHE A 354 14.64 16.70 11.40
N ALA A 355 15.13 16.29 10.23
CA ALA A 355 14.82 15.02 9.60
C ALA A 355 16.09 14.30 9.15
N ALA A 356 16.06 12.97 9.17
CA ALA A 356 17.08 12.12 8.56
C ALA A 356 16.42 11.09 7.65
N PHE A 357 16.72 11.17 6.36
CA PHE A 357 16.32 10.21 5.35
C PHE A 357 17.34 9.08 5.30
N TYR A 358 16.85 7.83 5.23
CA TYR A 358 17.68 6.64 5.09
C TYR A 358 17.46 6.09 3.69
N LEU A 359 18.49 6.13 2.85
CA LEU A 359 18.43 5.75 1.45
C LEU A 359 19.26 4.49 1.19
N ARG A 360 18.78 3.66 0.27
CA ARG A 360 19.53 2.55 -0.31
C ARG A 360 19.38 2.60 -1.82
N ASP A 361 20.50 2.69 -2.54
CA ASP A 361 20.50 2.86 -3.99
C ASP A 361 19.63 4.04 -4.45
N ASP A 362 19.74 5.15 -3.72
CA ASP A 362 18.93 6.38 -3.87
C ASP A 362 17.42 6.21 -3.60
N VAL A 363 16.95 5.05 -3.13
CA VAL A 363 15.55 4.80 -2.75
C VAL A 363 15.36 4.97 -1.24
N PRO A 364 14.36 5.74 -0.77
CA PRO A 364 14.11 5.95 0.64
C PRO A 364 13.55 4.67 1.31
N ARG A 365 14.16 4.30 2.43
CA ARG A 365 13.84 3.13 3.24
C ARG A 365 13.24 3.51 4.59
N ALA A 366 13.66 4.64 5.15
CA ALA A 366 13.15 5.16 6.40
C ALA A 366 13.28 6.69 6.52
N LEU A 367 12.52 7.25 7.45
CA LEU A 367 12.61 8.65 7.87
C LEU A 367 12.60 8.73 9.39
N PHE A 368 13.54 9.47 9.97
CA PHE A 368 13.37 10.06 11.29
C PHE A 368 12.94 11.52 11.13
N SER A 369 11.96 11.98 11.92
CA SER A 369 11.46 13.36 11.87
C SER A 369 11.17 13.88 13.28
N LEU A 370 11.72 15.04 13.64
CA LEU A 370 11.53 15.72 14.92
C LEU A 370 11.25 17.21 14.65
N GLY A 371 10.08 17.69 15.10
CA GLY A 371 9.66 19.09 14.93
C GLY A 371 9.61 19.59 13.48
N ARG A 372 9.42 18.68 12.52
CA ARG A 372 9.16 19.01 11.11
C ARG A 372 7.66 19.03 10.81
N PRO A 373 7.25 19.73 9.74
CA PRO A 373 5.87 19.70 9.26
C PRO A 373 5.34 18.28 8.98
N THR A 374 4.05 18.06 9.23
CA THR A 374 3.43 16.72 9.11
C THR A 374 3.17 16.30 7.66
N ASP A 375 3.02 17.25 6.74
CA ASP A 375 2.97 17.05 5.29
C ASP A 375 4.27 16.44 4.76
N GLU A 376 5.44 16.86 5.23
CA GLU A 376 6.73 16.24 4.86
C GLU A 376 6.72 14.74 5.21
N THR A 377 6.23 14.38 6.38
CA THR A 377 6.15 12.99 6.84
C THR A 377 5.25 12.16 5.91
N LYS A 378 4.08 12.69 5.52
CA LYS A 378 3.16 12.02 4.58
C LYS A 378 3.74 11.86 3.18
N VAL A 379 4.40 12.90 2.66
CA VAL A 379 5.05 12.82 1.34
C VAL A 379 6.10 11.71 1.36
N VAL A 380 6.95 11.67 2.38
CA VAL A 380 8.01 10.67 2.48
C VAL A 380 7.45 9.26 2.70
N GLU A 381 6.34 9.11 3.42
CA GLU A 381 5.62 7.83 3.51
C GLU A 381 5.27 7.31 2.11
N LEU A 382 4.74 8.15 1.23
CA LEU A 382 4.44 7.77 -0.16
C LEU A 382 5.70 7.49 -0.97
N LEU A 383 6.79 8.26 -0.77
CA LEU A 383 8.07 8.01 -1.45
C LEU A 383 8.66 6.65 -1.06
N ILE A 384 8.57 6.27 0.22
CA ILE A 384 8.98 4.94 0.73
C ILE A 384 8.07 3.85 0.16
N LYS A 385 6.74 4.03 0.28
CA LYS A 385 5.73 3.07 -0.19
C LYS A 385 5.96 2.70 -1.66
N HIS A 386 6.25 3.71 -2.48
CA HIS A 386 6.41 3.55 -3.92
C HIS A 386 7.87 3.39 -4.36
N ARG A 387 8.83 3.32 -3.42
CA ARG A 387 10.26 3.11 -3.69
C ARG A 387 10.83 4.10 -4.69
N VAL A 388 10.43 5.37 -4.57
CA VAL A 388 10.85 6.40 -5.52
C VAL A 388 12.35 6.55 -5.51
N ASN A 389 12.97 6.45 -6.67
CA ASN A 389 14.38 6.75 -6.80
C ASN A 389 14.60 8.26 -6.70
N LEU A 390 15.29 8.71 -5.65
CA LEU A 390 15.52 10.11 -5.35
C LEU A 390 16.81 10.65 -5.97
N LYS A 391 17.51 9.91 -6.83
CA LYS A 391 18.84 10.29 -7.35
C LYS A 391 18.87 11.71 -7.92
N SER A 392 17.84 12.11 -8.66
CA SER A 392 17.75 13.45 -9.25
C SER A 392 17.42 14.55 -8.23
N SER A 393 16.66 14.23 -7.17
CA SER A 393 16.25 15.18 -6.13
C SER A 393 17.14 15.16 -4.90
N LYS A 394 18.07 14.20 -4.79
CA LYS A 394 18.93 13.96 -3.65
C LYS A 394 19.73 15.20 -3.20
N PRO A 395 20.31 16.02 -4.11
CA PRO A 395 21.00 17.24 -3.71
C PRO A 395 20.10 18.26 -2.97
N SER A 396 18.79 18.22 -3.22
CA SER A 396 17.81 19.13 -2.62
C SER A 396 17.21 18.59 -1.32
N LEU A 397 17.40 17.30 -0.99
CA LEU A 397 16.78 16.69 0.20
C LEU A 397 17.27 17.32 1.51
N SER A 398 18.55 17.71 1.57
CA SER A 398 19.16 18.34 2.74
C SER A 398 18.73 19.79 2.96
N ASP A 399 18.22 20.46 1.92
CA ASP A 399 17.80 21.86 1.99
C ASP A 399 16.42 21.99 2.68
N PRO A 400 16.32 22.48 3.92
CA PRO A 400 15.09 22.50 4.70
C PRO A 400 13.94 23.33 4.09
N ASP A 401 14.21 24.15 3.07
CA ASP A 401 13.23 24.99 2.37
C ASP A 401 12.72 24.33 1.07
N TYR A 402 13.37 23.28 0.57
CA TYR A 402 12.91 22.54 -0.60
C TYR A 402 11.60 21.78 -0.30
N GLN A 403 10.55 22.05 -1.06
CA GLN A 403 9.27 21.35 -0.88
C GLN A 403 9.33 19.93 -1.44
N LEU A 404 9.29 18.93 -0.55
CA LEU A 404 9.32 17.52 -0.92
C LEU A 404 8.12 17.10 -1.79
N SER A 405 6.99 17.82 -1.68
CA SER A 405 5.79 17.61 -2.51
C SER A 405 6.03 17.81 -4.01
N HIS A 406 7.12 18.46 -4.41
CA HIS A 406 7.54 18.56 -5.81
C HIS A 406 8.12 17.26 -6.37
N ILE A 407 8.48 16.30 -5.50
CA ILE A 407 8.95 14.98 -5.93
C ILE A 407 7.72 14.10 -6.19
N PRO A 408 7.47 13.68 -7.44
CA PRO A 408 6.36 12.79 -7.72
C PRO A 408 6.63 11.43 -7.08
N ASN A 409 5.64 10.91 -6.35
CA ASN A 409 5.76 9.60 -5.72
C ASN A 409 5.47 8.44 -6.69
N GLN A 410 4.80 8.70 -7.81
CA GLN A 410 4.67 7.78 -8.93
C GLN A 410 4.47 8.55 -10.24
N THR A 411 5.01 8.01 -11.33
CA THR A 411 4.72 8.41 -12.70
C THR A 411 3.72 7.43 -13.31
N ILE A 412 2.65 7.96 -13.91
CA ILE A 412 1.54 7.17 -14.44
C ILE A 412 1.36 7.48 -15.92
N TYR A 413 1.30 6.45 -16.75
CA TYR A 413 0.83 6.58 -18.13
C TYR A 413 -0.61 6.10 -18.24
N ILE A 414 -1.46 6.94 -18.84
CA ILE A 414 -2.84 6.65 -19.18
C ILE A 414 -2.90 6.50 -20.70
N LEU A 415 -3.18 5.28 -21.15
CA LEU A 415 -3.24 4.88 -22.55
C LEU A 415 -4.69 4.58 -22.93
N GLN A 416 -5.13 5.14 -24.05
CA GLN A 416 -6.52 5.07 -24.50
C GLN A 416 -6.73 3.99 -25.56
N GLY A 417 -7.97 3.58 -25.72
CA GLY A 417 -8.42 2.83 -26.88
C GLY A 417 -8.50 3.73 -28.11
N GLY A 418 -8.28 3.15 -29.29
CA GLY A 418 -8.34 3.89 -30.56
C GLY A 418 -7.77 3.13 -31.77
N GLY A 419 -7.72 1.79 -31.71
CA GLY A 419 -7.21 0.96 -32.79
C GLY A 419 -5.79 1.36 -33.23
N ALA A 420 -5.60 1.65 -34.52
CA ALA A 420 -4.33 2.06 -35.10
C ALA A 420 -3.72 3.32 -34.45
N PHE A 421 -4.52 4.17 -33.79
CA PHE A 421 -4.03 5.32 -33.04
C PHE A 421 -3.08 4.95 -31.89
N GLY A 422 -3.03 3.69 -31.46
CA GLY A 422 -1.99 3.24 -30.55
C GLY A 422 -0.55 3.44 -31.08
N GLY A 423 -0.35 3.63 -32.39
CA GLY A 423 0.94 4.07 -32.95
C GLY A 423 1.37 5.45 -32.44
N PHE A 424 0.42 6.36 -32.16
CA PHE A 424 0.70 7.65 -31.53
C PHE A 424 1.24 7.48 -30.11
N GLU A 425 0.68 6.54 -29.36
CA GLU A 425 1.18 6.19 -28.01
C GLU A 425 2.61 5.65 -28.08
N CYS A 426 2.94 4.84 -29.09
CA CYS A 426 4.32 4.36 -29.31
C CYS A 426 5.31 5.52 -29.48
N GLY A 427 4.97 6.51 -30.30
CA GLY A 427 5.79 7.72 -30.48
C GLY A 427 5.93 8.55 -29.21
N ALA A 428 4.84 8.71 -28.47
CA ALA A 428 4.81 9.45 -27.22
C ALA A 428 5.65 8.76 -26.12
N VAL A 429 5.52 7.44 -25.97
CA VAL A 429 6.35 6.65 -25.05
C VAL A 429 7.83 6.80 -25.40
N ARG A 430 8.20 6.75 -26.69
CA ARG A 430 9.59 6.98 -27.10
C ARG A 430 10.13 8.35 -26.64
N ALA A 431 9.37 9.42 -26.82
CA ALA A 431 9.80 10.76 -26.40
C ALA A 431 9.91 10.90 -24.86
N LEU A 432 8.97 10.29 -24.11
CA LEU A 432 9.06 10.20 -22.65
C LEU A 432 10.30 9.41 -22.23
N GLU A 433 10.55 8.30 -22.92
CA GLU A 433 11.66 7.39 -22.67
C GLU A 433 13.02 8.09 -22.87
N GLU A 434 13.21 8.78 -23.99
CA GLU A 434 14.42 9.57 -24.29
C GLU A 434 14.63 10.72 -23.30
N SER A 435 13.55 11.23 -22.68
CA SER A 435 13.59 12.28 -21.66
C SER A 435 13.85 11.75 -20.23
N GLY A 436 14.13 10.45 -20.08
CA GLY A 436 14.35 9.81 -18.78
C GLY A 436 13.08 9.64 -17.94
N ILE A 437 11.91 9.82 -18.53
CA ILE A 437 10.62 9.62 -17.86
C ILE A 437 10.21 8.16 -18.10
N ARG A 438 10.01 7.40 -17.03
CA ARG A 438 9.49 6.02 -17.08
C ARG A 438 8.24 5.94 -16.20
N PRO A 439 7.26 5.10 -16.54
CA PRO A 439 6.09 4.92 -15.70
C PRO A 439 6.39 3.97 -14.54
N ASP A 440 5.82 4.24 -13.38
CA ASP A 440 5.65 3.25 -12.29
C ASP A 440 4.34 2.47 -12.46
N VAL A 441 3.36 3.09 -13.11
CA VAL A 441 2.06 2.51 -13.43
C VAL A 441 1.70 2.82 -14.87
N VAL A 442 1.20 1.83 -15.59
CA VAL A 442 0.54 2.01 -16.88
C VAL A 442 -0.88 1.50 -16.78
N ALA A 443 -1.84 2.36 -17.07
CA ALA A 443 -3.24 1.98 -17.18
C ALA A 443 -3.69 2.11 -18.63
N GLY A 444 -4.16 1.00 -19.19
CA GLY A 444 -4.53 0.91 -20.58
C GLY A 444 -5.93 0.34 -20.77
N VAL A 445 -6.59 0.78 -21.84
CA VAL A 445 -7.87 0.25 -22.29
C VAL A 445 -7.81 -0.01 -23.80
N SER A 446 -8.41 -1.10 -24.27
CA SER A 446 -8.38 -1.50 -25.68
C SER A 446 -6.94 -1.57 -26.22
N ILE A 447 -6.60 -0.93 -27.35
CA ILE A 447 -5.21 -0.91 -27.84
C ILE A 447 -4.20 -0.36 -26.83
N GLY A 448 -4.61 0.59 -25.97
CA GLY A 448 -3.79 1.08 -24.88
C GLY A 448 -3.46 0.00 -23.85
N ALA A 449 -4.30 -1.03 -23.69
CA ALA A 449 -3.98 -2.20 -22.86
C ALA A 449 -2.90 -3.08 -23.50
N PHE A 450 -2.86 -3.21 -24.83
CA PHE A 450 -1.78 -3.90 -25.55
C PHE A 450 -0.46 -3.17 -25.37
N ASN A 451 -0.45 -1.87 -25.67
CA ASN A 451 0.73 -1.03 -25.48
C ASN A 451 1.17 -1.05 -24.00
N GLY A 452 0.22 -0.95 -23.07
CA GLY A 452 0.48 -1.02 -21.63
C GLY A 452 1.13 -2.33 -21.20
N ALA A 453 0.65 -3.46 -21.70
CA ALA A 453 1.24 -4.77 -21.42
C ALA A 453 2.67 -4.90 -21.96
N ILE A 454 2.93 -4.34 -23.13
CA ILE A 454 4.28 -4.32 -23.74
C ILE A 454 5.24 -3.45 -22.91
N ILE A 455 4.78 -2.26 -22.48
CA ILE A 455 5.58 -1.37 -21.62
C ILE A 455 5.88 -2.07 -20.29
N ALA A 456 4.86 -2.65 -19.65
CA ALA A 456 5.04 -3.34 -18.37
C ALA A 456 5.89 -4.61 -18.49
N GLY A 457 5.85 -5.31 -19.62
CA GLY A 457 6.70 -6.46 -19.91
C GLY A 457 8.14 -6.10 -20.30
N ASN A 458 8.40 -4.84 -20.71
CA ASN A 458 9.70 -4.37 -21.20
C ASN A 458 10.09 -3.01 -20.57
N PRO A 459 10.18 -2.90 -19.24
CA PRO A 459 10.31 -1.62 -18.53
C PRO A 459 11.55 -0.80 -18.92
N ASP A 460 12.64 -1.46 -19.32
CA ASP A 460 13.91 -0.82 -19.67
C ASP A 460 14.03 -0.43 -21.16
N ARG A 461 13.12 -0.92 -22.02
CA ARG A 461 13.21 -0.78 -23.49
C ARG A 461 11.83 -0.72 -24.15
N ALA A 462 10.89 -0.04 -23.50
CA ALA A 462 9.48 -0.05 -23.86
C ALA A 462 9.25 0.48 -25.28
N ALA A 463 9.94 1.57 -25.64
CA ALA A 463 9.87 2.19 -26.95
C ALA A 463 10.28 1.24 -28.09
N ASP A 464 11.38 0.50 -27.94
CA ASP A 464 11.86 -0.46 -28.94
C ASP A 464 10.90 -1.64 -29.12
N ALA A 465 10.36 -2.14 -28.00
CA ALA A 465 9.39 -3.22 -28.01
C ALA A 465 8.07 -2.80 -28.68
N LEU A 466 7.57 -1.60 -28.37
CA LEU A 466 6.40 -1.01 -29.02
C LEU A 466 6.63 -0.79 -30.51
N ALA A 467 7.76 -0.23 -30.91
CA ALA A 467 8.08 -0.01 -32.32
C ALA A 467 8.10 -1.33 -33.11
N SER A 468 8.64 -2.39 -32.52
CA SER A 468 8.66 -3.74 -33.12
C SER A 468 7.25 -4.34 -33.23
N PHE A 469 6.43 -4.19 -32.19
CA PHE A 469 5.03 -4.60 -32.21
C PHE A 469 4.23 -3.87 -33.30
N TRP A 470 4.36 -2.55 -33.39
CA TRP A 470 3.70 -1.72 -34.39
C TRP A 470 4.20 -2.00 -35.82
N ASN A 471 5.46 -2.40 -35.98
CA ASN A 471 5.99 -2.90 -37.24
C ASN A 471 5.34 -4.23 -37.67
N ASP A 472 5.14 -5.17 -36.74
CA ASP A 472 4.56 -6.49 -37.04
C ASP A 472 3.06 -6.46 -37.33
N ILE A 473 2.32 -5.55 -36.69
CA ILE A 473 0.87 -5.38 -36.89
C ILE A 473 0.55 -4.58 -38.17
N SER A 474 1.51 -3.81 -38.69
CA SER A 474 1.31 -2.96 -39.87
C SER A 474 0.99 -3.77 -41.13
N THR A 475 0.08 -3.25 -41.95
CA THR A 475 -0.28 -3.81 -43.25
C THR A 475 0.25 -2.96 -44.40
N LEU A 476 0.30 -3.54 -45.60
CA LEU A 476 0.59 -2.79 -46.82
C LEU A 476 -0.69 -2.11 -47.31
N SER A 477 -0.59 -0.84 -47.72
CA SER A 477 -1.64 -0.13 -48.45
C SER A 477 -1.17 0.15 -49.88
N PRO A 478 -2.10 0.33 -50.84
CA PRO A 478 -1.76 0.86 -52.16
C PRO A 478 -1.09 2.23 -52.05
N ASP A 479 -0.14 2.50 -52.95
CA ASP A 479 0.47 3.82 -53.09
C ASP A 479 -0.46 4.71 -53.93
N LEU A 480 -1.12 5.67 -53.29
CA LEU A 480 -2.08 6.59 -53.91
C LEU A 480 -1.72 8.03 -53.56
N PRO A 481 -1.77 8.97 -54.52
CA PRO A 481 -1.37 10.36 -54.31
C PRO A 481 -2.35 11.16 -53.43
N ASP A 482 -3.62 10.75 -53.38
CA ASP A 482 -4.61 11.34 -52.47
C ASP A 482 -4.67 10.54 -51.17
N GLU A 483 -4.24 11.18 -50.08
CA GLU A 483 -4.09 10.53 -48.77
C GLU A 483 -5.44 10.13 -48.16
N SER A 484 -6.50 10.92 -48.37
CA SER A 484 -7.84 10.59 -47.87
C SER A 484 -8.40 9.35 -48.56
N LEU A 485 -8.25 9.27 -49.88
CA LEU A 485 -8.65 8.11 -50.69
C LEU A 485 -7.82 6.87 -50.33
N ARG A 486 -6.49 7.03 -50.14
CA ARG A 486 -5.60 5.95 -49.69
C ARG A 486 -6.09 5.36 -48.36
N GLN A 487 -6.37 6.20 -47.38
CA GLN A 487 -6.86 5.78 -46.06
C GLN A 487 -8.21 5.06 -46.17
N GLN A 488 -9.16 5.59 -46.97
CA GLN A 488 -10.45 4.93 -47.19
C GLN A 488 -10.29 3.53 -47.80
N VAL A 489 -9.42 3.39 -48.81
CA VAL A 489 -9.11 2.10 -49.43
C VAL A 489 -8.43 1.16 -48.44
N ALA A 490 -7.45 1.65 -47.66
CA ALA A 490 -6.77 0.86 -46.64
C ALA A 490 -7.74 0.34 -45.57
N CYS A 491 -8.59 1.21 -45.01
CA CYS A 491 -9.62 0.81 -44.06
C CYS A 491 -10.60 -0.21 -44.66
N GLY A 492 -11.00 -0.04 -45.92
CA GLY A 492 -11.87 -0.99 -46.62
C GLY A 492 -11.23 -2.35 -46.82
N LEU A 493 -9.94 -2.40 -47.18
CA LEU A 493 -9.18 -3.65 -47.29
C LEU A 493 -9.01 -4.32 -45.92
N ILE A 494 -8.71 -3.56 -44.87
CA ILE A 494 -8.58 -4.09 -43.51
C ILE A 494 -9.93 -4.62 -43.00
N ALA A 495 -11.04 -3.92 -43.26
CA ALA A 495 -12.36 -4.42 -42.93
C ALA A 495 -12.69 -5.73 -43.67
N MET A 496 -12.26 -5.86 -44.93
CA MET A 496 -12.54 -7.05 -45.75
C MET A 496 -11.60 -8.24 -45.44
N PHE A 497 -10.31 -7.99 -45.19
CA PHE A 497 -9.26 -9.01 -45.12
C PHE A 497 -8.63 -9.17 -43.74
N GLY A 498 -8.96 -8.26 -42.81
CA GLY A 498 -8.38 -8.22 -41.48
C GLY A 498 -6.93 -7.75 -41.45
N VAL A 499 -6.33 -7.84 -40.27
CA VAL A 499 -4.90 -7.64 -40.04
C VAL A 499 -4.31 -9.01 -39.69
N PRO A 500 -3.58 -9.69 -40.59
CA PRO A 500 -3.28 -11.13 -40.47
C PRO A 500 -2.66 -11.59 -39.14
N GLN A 501 -1.86 -10.73 -38.51
CA GLN A 501 -1.18 -10.96 -37.23
C GLN A 501 -2.00 -10.53 -36.00
N PHE A 502 -3.15 -9.88 -36.20
CA PHE A 502 -3.96 -9.31 -35.12
C PHE A 502 -5.38 -9.87 -35.12
N PHE A 503 -6.12 -9.74 -36.21
CA PHE A 503 -7.47 -10.31 -36.33
C PHE A 503 -7.79 -10.80 -37.74
N ARG A 504 -8.63 -11.84 -37.82
CA ARG A 504 -9.02 -12.48 -39.09
C ARG A 504 -10.52 -12.44 -39.29
N PRO A 505 -11.01 -12.17 -40.52
CA PRO A 505 -12.44 -12.17 -40.77
C PRO A 505 -13.05 -13.57 -40.69
N ARG A 506 -14.21 -13.69 -40.04
CA ARG A 506 -14.91 -14.97 -39.90
C ARG A 506 -15.42 -15.53 -41.24
N TRP A 507 -15.68 -14.67 -42.24
CA TRP A 507 -16.12 -15.12 -43.57
C TRP A 507 -15.05 -15.86 -44.37
N PHE A 508 -13.80 -15.86 -43.93
CA PHE A 508 -12.74 -16.70 -44.51
C PHE A 508 -12.51 -18.01 -43.74
N MET A 509 -13.21 -18.23 -42.62
CA MET A 509 -13.05 -19.46 -41.84
C MET A 509 -13.93 -20.60 -42.38
N PRO A 510 -13.46 -21.86 -42.32
CA PRO A 510 -14.24 -23.02 -42.75
C PRO A 510 -15.53 -23.16 -41.93
N MET A 511 -16.69 -23.24 -42.59
CA MET A 511 -18.01 -23.47 -41.95
C MET A 511 -18.30 -24.97 -41.88
N LEU A 512 -17.66 -25.65 -40.93
CA LEU A 512 -17.74 -27.11 -40.74
C LEU A 512 -18.83 -27.53 -39.73
N SER A 513 -19.43 -26.60 -38.99
CA SER A 513 -20.52 -26.86 -38.04
C SER A 513 -21.61 -25.77 -38.07
N LEU A 514 -22.80 -26.09 -37.51
CA LEU A 514 -23.92 -25.13 -37.38
C LEU A 514 -23.54 -23.90 -36.55
N GLU A 515 -22.69 -24.06 -35.54
CA GLU A 515 -22.20 -22.96 -34.68
C GLU A 515 -21.30 -21.97 -35.44
N GLN A 516 -20.75 -22.37 -36.60
CA GLN A 516 -19.87 -21.53 -37.43
C GLN A 516 -20.63 -20.75 -38.50
N MET A 517 -21.95 -20.94 -38.62
CA MET A 517 -22.78 -20.22 -39.59
C MET A 517 -22.94 -18.74 -39.23
N PRO A 518 -23.03 -17.82 -40.22
CA PRO A 518 -23.18 -16.38 -39.96
C PRO A 518 -24.31 -15.99 -39.01
N SER A 519 -25.41 -16.75 -38.98
CA SER A 519 -26.54 -16.54 -38.06
C SER A 519 -26.20 -16.74 -36.58
N HIS A 520 -25.08 -17.40 -36.27
CA HIS A 520 -24.61 -17.67 -34.90
C HIS A 520 -23.37 -16.86 -34.53
N TRP A 521 -22.91 -15.96 -35.40
CA TRP A 521 -21.74 -15.14 -35.12
C TRP A 521 -22.06 -14.11 -34.02
N SER A 522 -21.28 -14.15 -32.95
CA SER A 522 -21.26 -13.13 -31.91
C SER A 522 -20.29 -11.98 -32.21
N SER A 523 -19.51 -12.08 -33.29
CA SER A 523 -18.48 -11.11 -33.69
C SER A 523 -18.13 -11.24 -35.17
N LEU A 524 -17.56 -10.20 -35.79
CA LEU A 524 -17.14 -10.21 -37.19
C LEU A 524 -15.75 -10.82 -37.42
N TYR A 525 -14.86 -10.70 -36.44
CA TYR A 525 -13.46 -11.12 -36.54
C TYR A 525 -13.07 -12.11 -35.42
N ASP A 526 -12.06 -12.93 -35.70
CA ASP A 526 -11.35 -13.79 -34.74
C ASP A 526 -10.06 -13.11 -34.28
N THR A 527 -9.84 -13.07 -32.96
CA THR A 527 -8.71 -12.39 -32.30
C THR A 527 -7.61 -13.36 -31.85
N THR A 528 -7.70 -14.65 -32.20
CA THR A 528 -6.66 -15.64 -31.90
C THR A 528 -5.24 -15.20 -32.34
N PRO A 529 -5.03 -14.52 -33.50
CA PRO A 529 -3.70 -14.03 -33.87
C PRO A 529 -3.13 -13.00 -32.89
N ALA A 530 -3.97 -12.11 -32.32
CA ALA A 530 -3.54 -11.09 -31.36
C ALA A 530 -2.94 -11.70 -30.09
N ILE A 531 -3.44 -12.85 -29.63
CA ILE A 531 -2.89 -13.58 -28.47
C ILE A 531 -1.43 -13.96 -28.75
N LYS A 532 -1.18 -14.60 -29.90
CA LYS A 532 0.17 -15.04 -30.29
C LYS A 532 1.12 -13.86 -30.47
N LEU A 533 0.61 -12.75 -31.00
CA LEU A 533 1.38 -11.52 -31.16
C LEU A 533 1.75 -10.93 -29.78
N LEU A 534 0.82 -10.89 -28.83
CA LEU A 534 1.08 -10.45 -27.46
C LEU A 534 2.14 -11.31 -26.77
N GLU A 535 2.02 -12.64 -26.86
CA GLU A 535 2.97 -13.59 -26.27
C GLU A 535 4.39 -13.45 -26.83
N LYS A 536 4.55 -12.92 -28.05
CA LYS A 536 5.88 -12.58 -28.61
C LYS A 536 6.56 -11.44 -27.86
N TYR A 537 5.79 -10.49 -27.32
CA TYR A 537 6.31 -9.25 -26.74
C TYR A 537 6.18 -9.17 -25.22
N VAL A 538 5.33 -10.00 -24.61
CA VAL A 538 5.02 -9.95 -23.18
C VAL A 538 5.20 -11.33 -22.55
N ASP A 539 6.11 -11.42 -21.59
CA ASP A 539 6.21 -12.56 -20.68
C ASP A 539 5.27 -12.34 -19.49
N PHE A 540 4.04 -12.83 -19.61
CA PHE A 540 2.98 -12.63 -18.61
C PHE A 540 3.36 -13.14 -17.22
N SER A 541 4.21 -14.18 -17.14
CA SER A 541 4.68 -14.72 -15.85
C SER A 541 5.53 -13.71 -15.05
N LYS A 542 6.14 -12.74 -15.74
CA LYS A 542 6.99 -11.71 -15.14
C LYS A 542 6.25 -10.42 -14.79
N LEU A 543 5.03 -10.21 -15.30
CA LEU A 543 4.27 -8.96 -15.06
C LEU A 543 4.03 -8.71 -13.56
N LYS A 544 3.87 -9.77 -12.77
CA LYS A 544 3.66 -9.69 -11.32
C LYS A 544 4.87 -9.17 -10.54
N SER A 545 6.06 -9.35 -11.11
CA SER A 545 7.34 -8.88 -10.56
C SER A 545 7.91 -7.69 -11.33
N SER A 546 7.22 -7.21 -12.37
CA SER A 546 7.67 -6.06 -13.14
C SER A 546 7.76 -4.83 -12.23
N PRO A 547 8.76 -3.94 -12.39
CA PRO A 547 8.76 -2.65 -11.71
C PRO A 547 7.64 -1.72 -12.17
N VAL A 548 6.99 -2.02 -13.30
CA VAL A 548 5.89 -1.25 -13.88
C VAL A 548 4.59 -2.01 -13.65
N ARG A 549 3.71 -1.45 -12.82
CA ARG A 549 2.38 -2.01 -12.54
C ARG A 549 1.47 -1.79 -13.75
N LEU A 550 0.86 -2.86 -14.24
CA LEU A 550 -0.11 -2.81 -15.33
C LEU A 550 -1.53 -2.87 -14.78
N MET A 551 -2.36 -1.94 -15.23
CA MET A 551 -3.80 -1.93 -14.94
C MET A 551 -4.59 -1.95 -16.24
N VAL A 552 -5.51 -2.90 -16.37
CA VAL A 552 -6.29 -3.11 -17.58
C VAL A 552 -7.75 -3.21 -17.22
N SER A 553 -8.61 -2.52 -17.97
CA SER A 553 -10.05 -2.51 -17.70
C SER A 553 -10.86 -3.23 -18.78
N ALA A 554 -11.86 -4.00 -18.34
CA ALA A 554 -12.83 -4.66 -19.20
C ALA A 554 -14.23 -4.60 -18.55
N VAL A 555 -15.29 -4.72 -19.35
CA VAL A 555 -16.67 -4.68 -18.87
C VAL A 555 -17.20 -6.10 -18.71
N ASP A 556 -17.67 -6.45 -17.52
CA ASP A 556 -18.41 -7.69 -17.29
C ASP A 556 -19.76 -7.60 -18.00
N ILE A 557 -20.02 -8.53 -18.92
CA ILE A 557 -21.19 -8.49 -19.80
C ILE A 557 -22.49 -8.73 -19.01
N GLN A 558 -22.42 -9.51 -17.93
CA GLN A 558 -23.60 -9.88 -17.17
C GLN A 558 -23.99 -8.77 -16.19
N THR A 559 -23.03 -8.11 -15.56
CA THR A 559 -23.29 -7.07 -14.56
C THR A 559 -23.26 -5.65 -15.14
N SER A 560 -22.69 -5.47 -16.34
CA SER A 560 -22.39 -4.16 -16.94
C SER A 560 -21.40 -3.31 -16.13
N GLU A 561 -20.66 -3.93 -15.20
CA GLU A 561 -19.68 -3.25 -14.37
C GLU A 561 -18.30 -3.23 -15.04
N LEU A 562 -17.61 -2.10 -14.89
CA LEU A 562 -16.21 -1.97 -15.31
C LEU A 562 -15.31 -2.66 -14.27
N VAL A 563 -14.67 -3.74 -14.68
CA VAL A 563 -13.72 -4.52 -13.89
C VAL A 563 -12.30 -4.08 -14.25
N VAL A 564 -11.42 -4.03 -13.25
CA VAL A 564 -10.00 -3.71 -13.41
C VAL A 564 -9.17 -4.89 -12.96
N PHE A 565 -8.31 -5.35 -13.87
CA PHE A 565 -7.29 -6.34 -13.62
C PHE A 565 -5.95 -5.65 -13.38
N ASP A 566 -5.19 -6.15 -12.41
CA ASP A 566 -4.01 -5.50 -11.85
C ASP A 566 -2.84 -6.46 -11.72
N SER A 567 -1.73 -6.18 -12.38
CA SER A 567 -0.60 -7.12 -12.44
C SER A 567 0.02 -7.45 -11.08
N TYR A 568 -0.13 -6.60 -10.07
CA TYR A 568 0.46 -6.85 -8.75
C TYR A 568 -0.42 -7.75 -7.87
N VAL A 569 -1.71 -7.84 -8.19
CA VAL A 569 -2.70 -8.60 -7.43
C VAL A 569 -3.08 -9.87 -8.18
N ASP A 570 -3.42 -9.73 -9.45
CA ASP A 570 -3.94 -10.77 -10.33
C ASP A 570 -2.81 -11.47 -11.12
N ASP A 571 -3.05 -12.71 -11.50
CA ASP A 571 -2.16 -13.46 -12.40
C ASP A 571 -2.60 -13.19 -13.85
N LEU A 572 -2.18 -12.05 -14.40
CA LEU A 572 -2.58 -11.63 -15.74
C LEU A 572 -2.12 -12.62 -16.81
N THR A 573 -2.99 -12.86 -17.78
CA THR A 573 -2.76 -13.71 -18.95
C THR A 573 -3.07 -12.91 -20.23
N PRO A 574 -2.71 -13.40 -21.44
CA PRO A 574 -3.08 -12.74 -22.69
C PRO A 574 -4.58 -12.44 -22.80
N GLU A 575 -5.43 -13.33 -22.28
CA GLU A 575 -6.89 -13.18 -22.29
C GLU A 575 -7.37 -11.91 -21.57
N HIS A 576 -6.65 -11.45 -20.54
CA HIS A 576 -6.98 -10.20 -19.83
C HIS A 576 -6.78 -8.97 -20.74
N ILE A 577 -5.76 -9.00 -21.60
CA ILE A 577 -5.49 -7.93 -22.55
C ILE A 577 -6.49 -7.99 -23.71
N ILE A 578 -6.75 -9.20 -24.23
CA ILE A 578 -7.78 -9.40 -25.27
C ILE A 578 -9.14 -8.93 -24.77
N ALA A 579 -9.55 -9.29 -23.54
CA ALA A 579 -10.81 -8.84 -22.95
C ALA A 579 -10.96 -7.32 -23.01
N SER A 580 -9.89 -6.58 -22.72
CA SER A 580 -9.88 -5.12 -22.81
C SER A 580 -9.98 -4.58 -24.22
N GLY A 581 -9.54 -5.33 -25.23
CA GLY A 581 -9.67 -5.00 -26.67
C GLY A 581 -10.85 -5.66 -27.37
N SER A 582 -11.73 -6.37 -26.66
CA SER A 582 -12.85 -7.12 -27.22
C SER A 582 -14.05 -6.19 -27.53
N LEU A 583 -13.87 -5.29 -28.50
CA LEU A 583 -14.85 -4.27 -28.87
C LEU A 583 -15.98 -4.85 -29.77
N PRO A 584 -17.24 -4.88 -29.30
CA PRO A 584 -18.37 -5.37 -30.10
C PRO A 584 -18.82 -4.34 -31.16
N PRO A 585 -19.40 -4.79 -32.30
CA PRO A 585 -19.56 -6.17 -32.74
C PRO A 585 -18.31 -6.75 -33.44
N GLY A 586 -17.20 -6.01 -33.48
CA GLY A 586 -15.99 -6.42 -34.19
C GLY A 586 -15.39 -7.70 -33.61
N PHE A 587 -15.15 -7.72 -32.29
CA PHE A 587 -14.48 -8.80 -31.59
C PHE A 587 -15.40 -9.51 -30.59
N PRO A 588 -15.20 -10.82 -30.36
CA PRO A 588 -16.01 -11.59 -29.42
C PRO A 588 -15.67 -11.20 -27.99
N TRP A 589 -16.55 -11.50 -27.04
CA TRP A 589 -16.17 -11.45 -25.64
C TRP A 589 -15.05 -12.44 -25.32
N THR A 590 -14.30 -12.16 -24.26
CA THR A 590 -13.26 -13.04 -23.75
C THR A 590 -13.67 -13.62 -22.40
N THR A 591 -13.39 -14.90 -22.19
CA THR A 591 -13.76 -15.60 -20.94
C THR A 591 -12.55 -15.72 -20.02
N ILE A 592 -12.68 -15.24 -18.80
CA ILE A 592 -11.64 -15.30 -17.75
C ILE A 592 -12.31 -15.83 -16.49
N ASP A 593 -11.78 -16.92 -15.91
CA ASP A 593 -12.31 -17.56 -14.70
C ASP A 593 -13.83 -17.81 -14.71
N GLY A 594 -14.36 -18.17 -15.89
CA GLY A 594 -15.79 -18.46 -16.09
C GLY A 594 -16.69 -17.23 -16.26
N LYS A 595 -16.14 -16.01 -16.25
CA LYS A 595 -16.86 -14.75 -16.53
C LYS A 595 -16.55 -14.23 -17.92
N HIS A 596 -17.47 -13.46 -18.51
CA HIS A 596 -17.38 -12.97 -19.89
C HIS A 596 -17.21 -11.46 -19.95
N TYR A 597 -16.23 -11.01 -20.72
CA TYR A 597 -15.80 -9.61 -20.74
C TYR A 597 -15.73 -9.01 -22.15
N TRP A 598 -16.12 -7.74 -22.25
CA TRP A 598 -15.93 -6.89 -23.43
C TRP A 598 -15.02 -5.70 -23.13
N ASP A 599 -14.65 -4.97 -24.19
CA ASP A 599 -13.76 -3.81 -24.13
C ASP A 599 -14.17 -2.78 -23.06
N GLY A 600 -13.21 -2.36 -22.24
CA GLY A 600 -13.41 -1.37 -21.17
C GLY A 600 -13.89 -0.01 -21.70
N GLY A 601 -13.52 0.32 -22.93
CA GLY A 601 -13.84 1.55 -23.64
C GLY A 601 -15.34 1.76 -23.86
N ILE A 602 -16.15 0.70 -23.78
CA ILE A 602 -17.63 0.79 -23.81
C ILE A 602 -18.15 1.66 -22.66
N VAL A 603 -17.53 1.56 -21.48
CA VAL A 603 -17.91 2.32 -20.29
C VAL A 603 -16.98 3.50 -20.05
N SER A 604 -15.67 3.31 -20.21
CA SER A 604 -14.69 4.39 -20.03
C SER A 604 -13.45 4.18 -20.89
N ASN A 605 -13.16 5.17 -21.75
CA ASN A 605 -11.91 5.22 -22.51
C ASN A 605 -10.80 6.04 -21.80
N SER A 606 -11.01 6.39 -20.53
CA SER A 606 -10.03 7.04 -19.66
C SER A 606 -9.94 6.27 -18.35
N PRO A 607 -8.88 5.49 -18.11
CA PRO A 607 -8.71 4.80 -16.84
C PRO A 607 -8.21 5.72 -15.70
N LEU A 608 -8.20 7.05 -15.86
CA LEU A 608 -7.67 7.98 -14.86
C LEU A 608 -8.35 7.84 -13.49
N ASP A 609 -9.68 7.74 -13.46
CA ASP A 609 -10.43 7.56 -12.22
C ASP A 609 -10.17 6.19 -11.57
N LEU A 610 -9.91 5.16 -12.39
CA LEU A 610 -9.52 3.84 -11.89
C LEU A 610 -8.15 3.91 -11.22
N VAL A 611 -7.20 4.58 -11.85
CA VAL A 611 -5.86 4.78 -11.29
C VAL A 611 -5.93 5.57 -10.00
N VAL A 612 -6.71 6.65 -9.93
CA VAL A 612 -6.85 7.40 -8.68
C VAL A 612 -7.50 6.57 -7.57
N LYS A 613 -8.52 5.77 -7.88
CA LYS A 613 -9.14 4.87 -6.90
C LYS A 613 -8.18 3.80 -6.37
N ARG A 614 -7.25 3.32 -7.20
CA ARG A 614 -6.36 2.19 -6.86
C ARG A 614 -4.96 2.60 -6.40
N CYS A 615 -4.46 3.74 -6.87
CA CYS A 615 -3.11 4.26 -6.57
C CYS A 615 -3.13 5.52 -5.69
N GLY A 616 -4.31 6.09 -5.42
CA GLY A 616 -4.48 7.36 -4.73
C GLY A 616 -4.25 8.57 -5.64
N SER A 617 -4.76 9.73 -5.22
CA SER A 617 -4.61 11.02 -5.92
C SER A 617 -3.33 11.76 -5.57
N ALA A 618 -2.71 11.49 -4.43
CA ALA A 618 -1.62 12.31 -3.91
C ALA A 618 -0.29 12.10 -4.64
N GLY A 619 0.37 13.19 -5.01
CA GLY A 619 1.77 13.28 -5.45
C GLY A 619 2.08 12.54 -6.74
N LYS A 620 1.10 12.33 -7.61
CA LYS A 620 1.27 11.58 -8.86
C LYS A 620 1.66 12.52 -10.01
N ARG A 621 2.53 12.04 -10.91
CA ARG A 621 2.81 12.67 -12.20
C ARG A 621 2.14 11.84 -13.30
N VAL A 622 1.07 12.35 -13.88
CA VAL A 622 0.23 11.62 -14.83
C VAL A 622 0.46 12.15 -16.24
N PHE A 623 0.74 11.25 -17.18
CA PHE A 623 0.74 11.52 -18.61
C PHE A 623 -0.48 10.86 -19.24
N ILE A 624 -1.38 11.67 -19.80
CA ILE A 624 -2.54 11.18 -20.53
C ILE A 624 -2.23 11.32 -22.01
N ILE A 625 -2.15 10.19 -22.71
CA ILE A 625 -1.98 10.17 -24.15
C ILE A 625 -3.39 10.16 -24.76
N ASP A 626 -3.83 11.34 -25.19
CA ASP A 626 -5.19 11.59 -25.63
C ASP A 626 -5.29 11.44 -27.16
N LEU A 627 -5.97 10.39 -27.59
CA LEU A 627 -6.10 10.03 -28.99
C LEU A 627 -7.25 10.77 -29.68
N PHE A 628 -8.14 11.41 -28.92
CA PHE A 628 -9.37 12.02 -29.40
C PHE A 628 -9.53 13.47 -28.89
N PRO A 629 -9.03 14.47 -29.64
CA PRO A 629 -9.06 15.89 -29.23
C PRO A 629 -10.49 16.48 -29.10
N GLY A 630 -11.52 15.79 -29.63
CA GLY A 630 -12.93 16.13 -29.43
C GLY A 630 -13.46 17.32 -30.24
N THR A 631 -12.66 17.89 -31.14
CA THR A 631 -13.09 18.92 -32.11
C THR A 631 -12.83 18.44 -33.54
N ARG A 632 -13.88 18.47 -34.37
CA ARG A 632 -13.82 18.17 -35.81
C ARG A 632 -14.59 19.24 -36.59
N THR A 633 -14.06 19.62 -37.74
CA THR A 633 -14.66 20.59 -38.66
C THR A 633 -15.51 19.92 -39.75
N ALA A 634 -15.22 18.68 -40.13
CA ALA A 634 -15.97 17.93 -41.15
C ALA A 634 -17.11 17.08 -40.55
N LEU A 635 -18.24 16.97 -41.27
CA LEU A 635 -19.38 16.11 -40.94
C LEU A 635 -19.21 14.71 -41.55
N PRO A 636 -19.74 13.63 -40.91
CA PRO A 636 -19.67 12.28 -41.47
C PRO A 636 -20.50 12.20 -42.78
N GLY A 637 -19.90 11.64 -43.83
CA GLY A 637 -20.50 11.53 -45.17
C GLY A 637 -21.18 10.18 -45.45
N ASN A 638 -20.96 9.16 -44.61
CA ASN A 638 -21.55 7.83 -44.75
C ASN A 638 -21.82 7.17 -43.39
N LEU A 639 -22.51 6.01 -43.40
CA LEU A 639 -22.91 5.30 -42.18
C LEU A 639 -21.70 4.85 -41.34
N ALA A 640 -20.64 4.35 -41.97
CA ALA A 640 -19.43 3.93 -41.26
C ALA A 640 -18.78 5.12 -40.54
N GLU A 641 -18.72 6.27 -41.20
CA GLU A 641 -18.20 7.49 -40.60
C GLU A 641 -19.09 8.05 -39.49
N ALA A 642 -20.41 7.90 -39.60
CA ALA A 642 -21.34 8.29 -38.56
C ALA A 642 -21.19 7.41 -37.30
N MET A 643 -21.05 6.10 -37.47
CA MET A 643 -20.78 5.17 -36.37
C MET A 643 -19.43 5.45 -35.71
N ALA A 644 -18.38 5.66 -36.50
CA ALA A 644 -17.06 6.00 -35.95
C ALA A 644 -17.07 7.35 -35.20
N ARG A 645 -17.81 8.35 -35.70
CA ARG A 645 -18.00 9.63 -35.00
C ARG A 645 -18.79 9.48 -33.69
N GLN A 646 -19.77 8.59 -33.63
CA GLN A 646 -20.50 8.29 -32.39
C GLN A 646 -19.54 7.76 -31.31
N SER A 647 -18.69 6.78 -31.67
CA SER A 647 -17.68 6.24 -30.76
C SER A 647 -16.70 7.31 -30.28
N GLU A 648 -16.21 8.16 -31.19
CA GLU A 648 -15.32 9.28 -30.84
C GLU A 648 -15.95 10.24 -29.82
N ILE A 649 -17.22 10.60 -29.99
CA ILE A 649 -17.94 11.49 -29.06
C ILE A 649 -18.02 10.86 -27.66
N LEU A 650 -18.38 9.58 -27.57
CA LEU A 650 -18.44 8.84 -26.30
C LEU A 650 -17.08 8.81 -25.61
N TYR A 651 -16.00 8.60 -26.36
CA TYR A 651 -14.64 8.60 -25.81
C TYR A 651 -14.18 9.97 -25.31
N CYS A 652 -14.58 11.07 -25.96
CA CYS A 652 -14.21 12.44 -25.59
C CYS A 652 -14.94 12.96 -24.34
N GLU A 653 -16.21 12.59 -24.13
CA GLU A 653 -17.05 13.16 -23.08
C GLU A 653 -16.50 12.87 -21.68
N ARG A 654 -15.94 11.67 -21.47
CA ARG A 654 -15.53 11.21 -20.14
C ARG A 654 -14.30 11.92 -19.60
N ILE A 655 -13.24 12.13 -20.40
CA ILE A 655 -12.05 12.88 -19.97
C ILE A 655 -12.43 14.29 -19.50
N ARG A 656 -13.33 14.95 -20.24
CA ARG A 656 -13.81 16.29 -19.88
C ARG A 656 -14.59 16.28 -18.56
N SER A 657 -15.36 15.22 -18.30
CA SER A 657 -16.07 15.02 -17.04
C SER A 657 -15.12 14.80 -15.86
N ASP A 658 -14.09 13.98 -16.04
CA ASP A 658 -13.09 13.66 -14.99
C ASP A 658 -12.32 14.93 -14.58
N VAL A 659 -11.89 15.73 -15.56
CA VAL A 659 -11.20 17.01 -15.30
C VAL A 659 -12.11 18.00 -14.57
N LYS A 660 -13.35 18.18 -15.03
CA LYS A 660 -14.33 19.08 -14.40
C LYS A 660 -14.65 18.68 -12.96
N THR A 661 -14.83 17.38 -12.70
CA THR A 661 -15.10 16.87 -11.35
C THR A 661 -13.95 17.20 -10.40
N ARG A 662 -12.71 17.18 -10.89
CA ARG A 662 -11.52 17.51 -10.08
C ARG A 662 -11.35 19.00 -9.86
N ASP A 663 -11.61 19.82 -10.86
CA ASP A 663 -11.67 21.27 -10.66
C ASP A 663 -12.69 21.62 -9.57
N LEU A 664 -13.87 20.98 -9.60
CA LEU A 664 -14.90 21.16 -8.58
C LEU A 664 -14.42 20.71 -7.18
N ILE A 665 -13.76 19.54 -7.07
CA ILE A 665 -13.20 19.07 -5.79
C ILE A 665 -12.15 20.06 -5.26
N ARG A 666 -11.25 20.56 -6.11
CA ARG A 666 -10.23 21.55 -5.73
C ARG A 666 -10.90 22.83 -5.23
N ASP A 667 -11.89 23.33 -5.96
CA ASP A 667 -12.59 24.56 -5.61
C ASP A 667 -13.37 24.40 -4.29
N PHE A 668 -13.99 23.23 -4.05
CA PHE A 668 -14.61 22.89 -2.76
C PHE A 668 -13.59 22.87 -1.62
N ARG A 669 -12.41 22.27 -1.82
CA ARG A 669 -11.36 22.27 -0.79
C ARG A 669 -10.91 23.68 -0.46
N LYS A 670 -10.64 24.49 -1.48
CA LYS A 670 -10.28 25.90 -1.31
C LYS A 670 -11.35 26.67 -0.52
N LEU A 671 -12.62 26.47 -0.84
CA LEU A 671 -13.73 27.07 -0.08
C LEU A 671 -13.74 26.61 1.38
N VAL A 672 -13.49 25.32 1.65
CA VAL A 672 -13.39 24.81 3.02
C VAL A 672 -12.20 25.44 3.75
N ASP A 673 -11.04 25.61 3.10
CA ASP A 673 -9.88 26.26 3.70
C ASP A 673 -10.15 27.74 4.02
N GLU A 674 -10.83 28.46 3.12
CA GLU A 674 -11.29 29.84 3.34
C GLU A 674 -12.25 29.92 4.54
N ILE A 675 -13.22 29.01 4.64
CA ILE A 675 -14.13 28.92 5.79
C ILE A 675 -13.35 28.63 7.07
N VAL A 676 -12.44 27.64 7.05
CA VAL A 676 -11.63 27.24 8.21
C VAL A 676 -10.73 28.37 8.70
N ALA A 677 -10.22 29.21 7.79
CA ALA A 677 -9.39 30.37 8.13
C ALA A 677 -10.15 31.44 8.92
N GLU A 678 -11.47 31.55 8.76
CA GLU A 678 -12.31 32.51 9.50
C GLU A 678 -12.82 31.97 10.85
N MET A 679 -12.57 30.70 11.18
CA MET A 679 -13.07 30.07 12.41
C MET A 679 -12.17 30.33 13.63
N PRO A 680 -12.72 30.34 14.87
CA PRO A 680 -11.92 30.40 16.09
C PRO A 680 -10.94 29.23 16.23
N ALA A 681 -9.72 29.49 16.69
CA ALA A 681 -8.60 28.54 16.73
C ALA A 681 -8.93 27.19 17.42
N ASP A 682 -9.64 27.21 18.55
CA ASP A 682 -10.04 26.00 19.28
C ASP A 682 -11.00 25.11 18.46
N THR A 683 -11.84 25.74 17.63
CA THR A 683 -12.76 25.01 16.75
C THR A 683 -12.02 24.41 15.57
N VAL A 684 -11.06 25.16 15.00
CA VAL A 684 -10.17 24.66 13.94
C VAL A 684 -9.38 23.45 14.43
N ALA A 685 -8.80 23.51 15.63
CA ALA A 685 -8.07 22.38 16.21
C ALA A 685 -8.98 21.14 16.32
N ARG A 686 -10.18 21.26 16.89
CA ARG A 686 -11.13 20.14 16.97
C ARG A 686 -11.55 19.61 15.60
N LEU A 687 -11.78 20.50 14.62
CA LEU A 687 -12.21 20.14 13.27
C LEU A 687 -11.10 19.39 12.53
N ARG A 688 -9.85 19.91 12.58
CA ARG A 688 -8.66 19.31 11.97
C ARG A 688 -8.31 17.94 12.53
N HIS A 689 -8.76 17.62 13.74
CA HIS A 689 -8.60 16.28 14.33
C HIS A 689 -9.74 15.30 13.99
N ARG A 690 -10.80 15.72 13.27
CA ARG A 690 -11.86 14.80 12.85
C ARG A 690 -11.36 13.88 11.74
N PRO A 691 -11.59 12.56 11.81
CA PRO A 691 -11.15 11.61 10.79
C PRO A 691 -11.59 11.99 9.37
N ARG A 692 -12.86 12.36 9.17
CA ARG A 692 -13.37 12.80 7.87
C ARG A 692 -12.74 14.09 7.34
N PHE A 693 -12.37 15.02 8.24
CA PHE A 693 -11.69 16.24 7.82
C PHE A 693 -10.25 15.90 7.39
N ILE A 694 -9.55 15.07 8.15
CA ILE A 694 -8.20 14.60 7.77
C ILE A 694 -8.23 13.85 6.44
N GLU A 695 -9.24 13.01 6.22
CA GLU A 695 -9.44 12.25 4.97
C GLU A 695 -9.76 13.15 3.78
N MET A 696 -10.66 14.12 3.94
CA MET A 696 -11.09 15.00 2.83
C MET A 696 -10.16 16.19 2.57
N MET A 697 -9.54 16.73 3.62
CA MET A 697 -8.78 17.98 3.61
C MET A 697 -7.29 17.79 3.92
N GLY A 698 -6.84 16.58 4.25
CA GLY A 698 -5.42 16.29 4.38
C GLY A 698 -4.71 16.71 3.09
N GLU A 699 -3.71 17.59 3.19
CA GLU A 699 -2.93 18.04 2.04
C GLU A 699 -2.32 16.83 1.33
N ASP A 700 -2.93 16.46 0.21
CA ASP A 700 -2.37 15.53 -0.74
C ASP A 700 -1.41 16.35 -1.61
N ALA A 701 -0.17 15.89 -1.76
CA ALA A 701 0.74 16.47 -2.74
C ALA A 701 0.01 16.57 -4.10
N PRO A 702 0.12 17.70 -4.83
CA PRO A 702 -0.68 17.91 -6.03
C PRO A 702 -0.34 16.87 -7.09
N MET A 703 -1.37 16.29 -7.71
CA MET A 703 -1.19 15.50 -8.91
C MET A 703 -0.98 16.42 -10.11
N THR A 704 0.10 16.22 -10.84
CA THR A 704 0.38 16.95 -12.08
C THR A 704 -0.09 16.12 -13.26
N ILE A 705 -0.96 16.66 -14.11
CA ILE A 705 -1.41 16.01 -15.35
C ILE A 705 -0.79 16.72 -16.55
N THR A 706 -0.04 15.98 -17.37
CA THR A 706 0.39 16.42 -18.70
C THR A 706 -0.45 15.68 -19.75
N ARG A 707 -1.19 16.42 -20.57
CA ARG A 707 -1.97 15.85 -21.67
C ARG A 707 -1.18 15.97 -22.96
N ILE A 708 -0.96 14.83 -23.60
CA ILE A 708 -0.32 14.72 -24.91
C ILE A 708 -1.45 14.42 -25.89
N VAL A 709 -1.87 15.42 -26.66
CA VAL A 709 -3.08 15.33 -27.49
C VAL A 709 -2.70 15.10 -28.94
N ARG A 710 -3.32 14.10 -29.58
CA ARG A 710 -3.20 13.88 -31.02
C ARG A 710 -3.84 15.03 -31.79
N GLU A 711 -3.12 15.55 -32.78
CA GLU A 711 -3.68 16.53 -33.73
C GLU A 711 -4.55 15.82 -34.78
N ASN A 712 -5.72 16.40 -35.07
CA ASN A 712 -6.55 16.00 -36.21
C ASN A 712 -6.00 16.64 -37.49
N SER A 713 -5.88 15.86 -38.57
CA SER A 713 -5.56 16.41 -39.89
C SER A 713 -6.83 16.94 -40.58
N GLU A 714 -6.73 18.01 -41.36
CA GLU A 714 -7.87 18.47 -42.17
C GLU A 714 -8.28 17.38 -43.18
N GLY A 715 -9.58 17.04 -43.22
CA GLY A 715 -10.10 15.99 -44.10
C GLY A 715 -9.87 14.55 -43.63
N GLU A 716 -9.40 14.34 -42.40
CA GLU A 716 -9.19 13.02 -41.80
C GLU A 716 -10.51 12.21 -41.70
N PRO A 717 -10.60 11.00 -42.28
CA PRO A 717 -11.81 10.19 -42.24
C PRO A 717 -12.09 9.68 -40.82
N SER A 718 -13.37 9.46 -40.51
CA SER A 718 -13.76 9.00 -39.17
C SER A 718 -13.25 7.60 -38.83
N SER A 719 -12.97 6.76 -39.84
CA SER A 719 -12.52 5.37 -39.69
C SER A 719 -11.00 5.18 -39.64
N LYS A 720 -10.21 6.25 -39.50
CA LYS A 720 -8.74 6.18 -39.52
C LYS A 720 -8.15 5.38 -38.34
N ASP A 721 -8.91 5.24 -37.25
CA ASP A 721 -8.60 4.32 -36.16
C ASP A 721 -8.55 2.85 -36.59
N TYR A 722 -9.05 2.50 -37.79
CA TYR A 722 -8.92 1.17 -38.40
C TYR A 722 -7.80 1.08 -39.45
N ASP A 723 -7.06 2.16 -39.71
CA ASP A 723 -5.99 2.16 -40.72
C ASP A 723 -4.66 1.71 -40.14
N PHE A 724 -4.44 0.39 -40.13
CA PHE A 724 -3.17 -0.24 -39.75
C PHE A 724 -2.13 -0.22 -40.88
N SER A 725 -2.30 0.57 -41.95
CA SER A 725 -1.29 0.65 -42.99
C SER A 725 0.03 1.21 -42.47
N ARG A 726 1.14 0.72 -43.00
CA ARG A 726 2.48 1.09 -42.55
C ARG A 726 2.70 2.60 -42.55
N GLN A 727 2.25 3.29 -43.60
CA GLN A 727 2.37 4.72 -43.74
C GLN A 727 1.62 5.48 -42.63
N THR A 728 0.38 5.08 -42.32
CA THR A 728 -0.41 5.69 -41.24
C THR A 728 0.22 5.44 -39.87
N VAL A 729 0.68 4.22 -39.62
CA VAL A 729 1.35 3.86 -38.35
C VAL A 729 2.63 4.69 -38.16
N ASP A 730 3.49 4.80 -39.19
CA ASP A 730 4.72 5.60 -39.11
C ASP A 730 4.42 7.09 -38.85
N GLN A 731 3.41 7.66 -39.53
CA GLN A 731 2.96 9.05 -39.30
C GLN A 731 2.43 9.26 -37.87
N LEU A 732 1.68 8.30 -37.33
CA LEU A 732 1.16 8.36 -35.97
C LEU A 732 2.31 8.34 -34.96
N ILE A 733 3.30 7.46 -35.14
CA ILE A 733 4.50 7.39 -34.30
C ILE A 733 5.27 8.72 -34.34
N GLU A 734 5.50 9.29 -35.53
CA GLU A 734 6.19 10.57 -35.66
C GLU A 734 5.41 11.71 -34.98
N SER A 735 4.10 11.75 -35.18
CA SER A 735 3.21 12.73 -34.54
C SER A 735 3.24 12.61 -33.01
N GLY A 736 3.15 11.39 -32.47
CA GLY A 736 3.22 11.12 -31.03
C GLY A 736 4.50 11.61 -30.39
N TYR A 737 5.62 11.35 -31.07
CA TYR A 737 6.95 11.82 -30.67
C TYR A 737 7.01 13.35 -30.60
N ARG A 738 6.61 14.03 -31.69
CA ARG A 738 6.62 15.50 -31.78
C ARG A 738 5.72 16.14 -30.72
N MET A 739 4.48 15.67 -30.58
CA MET A 739 3.51 16.24 -29.64
C MET A 739 3.95 16.07 -28.20
N THR A 740 4.64 14.98 -27.88
CA THR A 740 5.18 14.76 -26.54
C THR A 740 6.34 15.69 -26.25
N ARG A 741 7.28 15.88 -27.19
CA ARG A 741 8.36 16.85 -27.02
C ARG A 741 7.81 18.26 -26.78
N GLN A 742 6.81 18.67 -27.56
CA GLN A 742 6.13 19.94 -27.35
C GLN A 742 5.49 20.05 -25.97
N ALA A 743 4.79 19.00 -25.51
CA ALA A 743 4.18 18.96 -24.18
C ALA A 743 5.21 18.99 -23.04
N LEU A 744 6.44 18.53 -23.28
CA LEU A 744 7.56 18.59 -22.34
C LEU A 744 8.37 19.90 -22.43
N GLY A 745 8.11 20.75 -23.43
CA GLY A 745 8.86 21.99 -23.68
C GLY A 745 10.25 21.77 -24.29
N LEU A 746 10.43 20.70 -25.10
CA LEU A 746 11.69 20.24 -25.70
C LEU A 746 11.82 20.46 -27.20
#